data_AF-X0QJC4-F1
#
_entry.id   AF-X0QJC4-F1
#
_cell.length_a   1.000
_cell.length_b   1.000
_cell.length_c   1.000
_cell.angle_alpha   90.00
_cell.angle_beta   90.00
_cell.angle_gamma   90.00
#
_symmetry.space_group_name_H-M   'P 1'
#
loop_
_entity.id
_entity.type
_entity.pdbx_description
1 polymer ?
#
loop_
_entity_poly.entity_id
_entity_poly.type
_entity_poly.pdbx_seq_one_letter_code
_entity_poly.pdbx_strand_id
1 'polypeptide(L)'
;MRPEIRPGDVFDDDTDVTRLSYEDGDGNSHTIATLEDDGLRFSGNDNPTVGYVTRNLNKEMQIVGSKTAIGTYSSGNINTIATQDGGIEIQMADSPKFGEVIINAENTGKITGLAAGEDDTDAVNVYQLNQTNSTINQGLDFGGDSGTDVNRKLGQKLTVKGGDTINADPATKNISVTANGTDTLTIRLDKDINLGNTGSVTTGNTQVNNAGITLYNGDNNQVALTNNGLNNGNNKITNVADGLLSATSKDAVNGSQLFKTNNEVAKGIKIGDGNSDNDQQFSLGDTINVTGDNNLTTVASATGVQVKLNNQLDLGDDGSIQIGNSIMSDAGFTFVGNGVNRMVSQVSLSSRGLDNGGNTIRNVGEGVLNTDAVNVGQLKDVAIALDQGWGITAQGDIATMVKQGDAVDLSSKDGNIKVSRKSVSDVAALNGSPSLQAAAIPTNANDISFDLNPDITLNSVTTGGTVMNDDGLTIAGGPSIMKSGIDAASTKITNVQNGEVSATSQDAINGGQLYAQGTGISSIIGGDTVYNAEDGTFTNSDIGGTGESNIDGAIASIRQGTIEISENVQINTENITTNTTNIATNTTNIATNTSNIKTNTTNIKTNTDKLDAGLNFGADSGANINKPIGDDSVLSFTGGNNITTTADGSSIKFDLNGNISVDSVTVGTTVINSEGISMQDGPSMTSQGLYAGNQRMTGVADGVEATDAVNYGQLSALDSRLNNNMSDLGYKIDEVEDDANAGISAAMAMSAMPQAYIAGKSLIGGGVGTYNGESAVAIGFSKLSNDGRWVIKVNGTADTQGNVGGAVGAGFHFD
;
A
#
# COMPACT_ATOMS: atom_id res chain seq x y z
N MET A 1 -100.39 49.57 122.13
CA MET A 1 -101.77 49.07 122.00
C MET A 1 -101.89 48.45 120.62
N ARG A 2 -102.53 47.28 120.49
CA ARG A 2 -102.89 46.71 119.17
C ARG A 2 -103.96 47.60 118.52
N PRO A 3 -103.88 47.94 117.22
CA PRO A 3 -105.06 48.26 116.45
C PRO A 3 -105.42 47.05 115.60
N GLU A 4 -106.55 46.48 115.94
CA GLU A 4 -107.32 45.50 115.18
C GLU A 4 -108.24 46.31 114.25
N ILE A 5 -108.14 46.13 112.92
CA ILE A 5 -109.09 46.69 111.95
C ILE A 5 -110.07 45.59 111.59
N ARG A 6 -111.37 45.85 111.76
CA ARG A 6 -112.48 44.96 111.36
C ARG A 6 -113.29 45.59 110.21
N PRO A 7 -113.96 44.75 109.39
CA PRO A 7 -114.31 45.05 107.99
C PRO A 7 -115.64 45.80 107.83
N GLY A 8 -115.77 46.62 106.77
CA GLY A 8 -117.09 46.92 106.20
C GLY A 8 -117.39 48.27 105.54
N ASP A 9 -116.49 49.25 105.47
CA ASP A 9 -116.80 50.50 104.76
C ASP A 9 -116.56 50.35 103.25
N VAL A 10 -117.61 50.65 102.49
CA VAL A 10 -117.79 50.34 101.06
C VAL A 10 -117.00 51.31 100.17
N PHE A 11 -116.29 50.72 99.21
CA PHE A 11 -115.56 51.32 98.10
C PHE A 11 -116.50 51.62 96.92
N ASP A 12 -116.29 52.74 96.22
CA ASP A 12 -116.31 52.91 94.75
C ASP A 12 -116.52 54.40 94.37
N ASP A 13 -115.48 55.04 93.80
CA ASP A 13 -115.53 56.09 92.75
C ASP A 13 -114.08 56.43 92.34
N ASP A 14 -113.77 56.11 91.10
CA ASP A 14 -112.50 56.06 90.36
C ASP A 14 -111.58 57.32 90.41
N THR A 15 -110.33 57.13 90.85
CA THR A 15 -109.09 57.20 90.04
C THR A 15 -107.84 56.98 90.91
N ASP A 16 -107.91 55.93 91.73
CA ASP A 16 -106.87 55.44 92.61
C ASP A 16 -105.76 54.71 91.83
N VAL A 17 -104.49 55.05 92.10
CA VAL A 17 -103.43 54.03 92.14
C VAL A 17 -102.80 54.06 93.53
N THR A 18 -103.27 53.08 94.29
CA THR A 18 -102.94 52.63 95.65
C THR A 18 -101.43 52.55 95.94
N ARG A 19 -100.96 53.40 96.85
CA ARG A 19 -99.69 53.22 97.57
C ARG A 19 -99.96 52.50 98.88
N LEU A 20 -99.28 51.38 99.14
CA LEU A 20 -99.36 50.70 100.44
C LEU A 20 -98.51 51.49 101.45
N SER A 21 -99.18 52.18 102.38
CA SER A 21 -98.55 52.91 103.48
C SER A 21 -98.76 52.16 104.79
N TYR A 22 -97.72 52.03 105.61
CA TYR A 22 -97.83 51.56 106.99
C TYR A 22 -97.14 52.56 107.94
N GLU A 23 -97.72 52.76 109.13
CA GLU A 23 -97.09 53.57 110.18
C GLU A 23 -96.21 52.69 111.07
N ASP A 24 -95.02 53.19 111.40
CA ASP A 24 -94.18 52.57 112.43
C ASP A 24 -94.64 52.96 113.84
N GLY A 25 -94.00 52.36 114.86
CA GLY A 25 -94.37 52.55 116.28
C GLY A 25 -94.23 53.98 116.81
N ASP A 26 -93.66 54.91 116.02
CA ASP A 26 -93.45 56.32 116.38
C ASP A 26 -94.43 57.26 115.65
N GLY A 27 -95.39 56.73 114.88
CA GLY A 27 -96.43 57.50 114.20
C GLY A 27 -95.97 58.17 112.90
N ASN A 28 -94.87 57.70 112.30
CA ASN A 28 -94.42 58.15 110.98
C ASN A 28 -94.88 57.18 109.89
N SER A 29 -95.46 57.74 108.83
CA SER A 29 -95.97 57.00 107.68
C SER A 29 -94.83 56.60 106.73
N HIS A 30 -94.68 55.30 106.45
CA HIS A 30 -93.74 54.75 105.46
C HIS A 30 -94.48 54.24 104.22
N THR A 31 -94.03 54.63 103.03
CA THR A 31 -94.65 54.24 101.76
C THR A 31 -93.77 53.22 101.03
N ILE A 32 -94.32 52.06 100.65
CA ILE A 32 -93.66 51.12 99.72
C ILE A 32 -94.19 51.38 98.31
N ALA A 33 -93.29 51.63 97.35
CA ALA A 33 -93.66 52.02 96.00
C ALA A 33 -93.87 50.81 95.07
N THR A 34 -94.94 50.85 94.26
CA THR A 34 -95.10 50.03 93.04
C THR A 34 -95.89 50.78 91.96
N LEU A 35 -95.32 50.81 90.74
CA LEU A 35 -95.98 51.04 89.43
C LEU A 35 -96.58 52.46 89.26
N GLU A 36 -95.84 53.48 88.79
CA GLU A 36 -95.56 53.69 87.36
C GLU A 36 -94.16 54.27 87.08
N ASP A 37 -93.38 54.66 88.09
CA ASP A 37 -92.08 55.34 87.91
C ASP A 37 -90.85 54.59 88.46
N ASP A 38 -91.04 53.45 89.15
CA ASP A 38 -89.97 52.71 89.85
C ASP A 38 -89.61 51.37 89.16
N GLY A 39 -89.29 51.41 87.87
CA GLY A 39 -88.77 50.27 87.11
C GLY A 39 -87.27 50.01 87.33
N LEU A 40 -86.79 48.81 86.97
CA LEU A 40 -85.34 48.55 86.88
C LEU A 40 -84.74 49.50 85.84
N ARG A 41 -83.81 50.36 86.27
CA ARG A 41 -83.11 51.35 85.43
C ARG A 41 -81.85 50.72 84.86
N PHE A 42 -81.79 50.61 83.54
CA PHE A 42 -80.58 50.19 82.84
C PHE A 42 -79.83 51.41 82.32
N SER A 43 -78.56 51.54 82.69
CA SER A 43 -77.62 52.50 82.11
C SER A 43 -76.79 51.80 81.04
N GLY A 44 -76.62 52.44 79.88
CA GLY A 44 -75.54 52.11 78.95
C GLY A 44 -74.17 52.44 79.55
N ASN A 45 -73.10 52.14 78.82
CA ASN A 45 -71.72 52.46 79.25
C ASN A 45 -71.44 53.98 79.28
N ASP A 46 -72.28 54.78 78.62
CA ASP A 46 -72.20 56.24 78.53
C ASP A 46 -72.71 56.99 79.78
N ASN A 47 -73.36 56.28 80.71
CA ASN A 47 -73.88 56.76 82.00
C ASN A 47 -74.35 58.24 82.03
N PRO A 48 -75.33 58.63 81.19
CA PRO A 48 -75.84 59.99 81.20
C PRO A 48 -76.69 60.22 82.46
N THR A 49 -76.58 61.44 83.02
CA THR A 49 -77.22 61.83 84.30
C THR A 49 -78.75 61.87 84.22
N VAL A 50 -79.33 61.73 83.02
CA VAL A 50 -80.77 61.61 82.73
C VAL A 50 -80.95 60.90 81.37
N GLY A 51 -81.43 59.65 81.38
CA GLY A 51 -81.64 58.86 80.16
C GLY A 51 -81.58 57.35 80.38
N TYR A 52 -82.33 56.84 81.36
CA TYR A 52 -82.37 55.39 81.64
C TYR A 52 -83.46 54.74 80.81
N VAL A 53 -83.23 53.52 80.35
CA VAL A 53 -84.32 52.68 79.86
C VAL A 53 -85.04 52.10 81.08
N THR A 54 -86.29 52.50 81.28
CA THR A 54 -87.17 51.94 82.32
C THR A 54 -87.96 50.76 81.75
N ARG A 55 -87.90 49.61 82.44
CA ARG A 55 -88.82 48.49 82.19
C ARG A 55 -89.60 48.14 83.44
N ASN A 56 -90.90 47.89 83.23
CA ASN A 56 -91.80 47.46 84.28
C ASN A 56 -91.35 46.12 84.87
N LEU A 57 -91.49 45.97 86.19
CA LEU A 57 -91.26 44.72 86.90
C LEU A 57 -92.11 43.59 86.23
N ASN A 58 -91.49 42.43 85.96
CA ASN A 58 -92.00 41.27 85.20
C ASN A 58 -91.95 41.30 83.64
N LYS A 59 -91.15 42.16 83.01
CA LYS A 59 -90.84 42.07 81.56
C LYS A 59 -89.39 41.58 81.34
N GLU A 60 -89.18 40.48 80.59
CA GLU A 60 -87.84 39.98 80.24
C GLU A 60 -87.09 40.98 79.33
N MET A 61 -85.80 41.24 79.61
CA MET A 61 -84.89 41.98 78.73
C MET A 61 -83.71 41.09 78.36
N GLN A 62 -83.75 40.55 77.14
CA GLN A 62 -82.62 39.84 76.55
C GLN A 62 -81.75 40.82 75.76
N ILE A 63 -80.53 41.08 76.26
CA ILE A 63 -79.44 41.63 75.46
C ILE A 63 -78.48 40.46 75.23
N VAL A 64 -78.78 39.67 74.20
CA VAL A 64 -77.98 38.49 73.84
C VAL A 64 -77.06 38.85 72.67
N GLY A 65 -75.78 39.05 72.97
CA GLY A 65 -74.73 38.79 71.99
C GLY A 65 -74.57 37.27 71.88
N SER A 66 -74.80 36.68 70.71
CA SER A 66 -74.66 35.23 70.53
C SER A 66 -73.20 34.78 70.73
N LYS A 67 -72.75 34.38 71.94
CA LYS A 67 -71.47 33.62 72.07
C LYS A 67 -71.23 32.88 73.40
N THR A 68 -70.57 31.71 73.27
CA THR A 68 -70.01 30.80 74.29
C THR A 68 -68.74 31.36 74.96
N ALA A 69 -68.59 31.11 76.27
CA ALA A 69 -67.72 31.80 77.23
C ALA A 69 -66.17 31.64 77.09
N ILE A 70 -65.59 31.64 75.89
CA ILE A 70 -64.13 31.56 75.71
C ILE A 70 -63.61 32.72 74.84
N GLY A 71 -62.92 33.67 75.47
CA GLY A 71 -62.24 34.82 74.87
C GLY A 71 -61.93 35.94 75.86
N THR A 72 -60.93 36.79 75.56
CA THR A 72 -60.65 38.05 76.30
C THR A 72 -61.38 39.20 75.60
N TYR A 73 -62.12 40.01 76.35
CA TYR A 73 -62.98 41.07 75.81
C TYR A 73 -62.43 42.44 76.20
N SER A 74 -62.30 43.37 75.24
CA SER A 74 -61.99 44.77 75.54
C SER A 74 -63.29 45.54 75.74
N SER A 75 -63.38 46.32 76.82
CA SER A 75 -64.52 47.23 77.08
C SER A 75 -64.58 48.42 76.11
N GLY A 76 -63.63 48.52 75.16
CA GLY A 76 -63.49 49.66 74.25
C GLY A 76 -64.10 49.50 72.85
N ASN A 77 -64.47 48.29 72.41
CA ASN A 77 -64.93 48.08 71.02
C ASN A 77 -66.43 48.26 70.81
N ILE A 78 -67.22 48.00 71.84
CA ILE A 78 -68.68 48.07 71.80
C ILE A 78 -69.11 49.11 72.83
N ASN A 79 -69.81 50.13 72.37
CA ASN A 79 -70.51 51.07 73.23
C ASN A 79 -72.00 50.73 73.23
N THR A 80 -72.65 50.89 74.38
CA THR A 80 -74.11 50.77 74.50
C THR A 80 -74.65 52.11 74.94
N ILE A 81 -75.56 52.67 74.16
CA ILE A 81 -76.16 53.98 74.40
C ILE A 81 -77.65 53.80 74.64
N ALA A 82 -78.16 54.41 75.71
CA ALA A 82 -79.60 54.49 75.94
C ALA A 82 -80.21 55.60 75.08
N THR A 83 -81.17 55.27 74.22
CA THR A 83 -81.84 56.25 73.35
C THR A 83 -83.04 56.90 74.06
N GLN A 84 -83.43 58.11 73.64
CA GLN A 84 -84.55 58.85 74.23
C GLN A 84 -85.90 58.10 74.15
N ASP A 85 -86.00 57.11 73.28
CA ASP A 85 -87.21 56.32 73.03
C ASP A 85 -87.27 55.02 73.85
N GLY A 86 -86.32 54.81 74.77
CA GLY A 86 -86.27 53.63 75.64
C GLY A 86 -85.62 52.39 74.99
N GLY A 87 -84.82 52.56 73.94
CA GLY A 87 -84.00 51.50 73.32
C GLY A 87 -82.55 51.50 73.82
N ILE A 88 -81.84 50.38 73.65
CA ILE A 88 -80.38 50.32 73.77
C ILE A 88 -79.81 50.19 72.35
N GLU A 89 -79.10 51.20 71.88
CA GLU A 89 -78.34 51.13 70.63
C GLU A 89 -76.96 50.55 70.91
N ILE A 90 -76.57 49.52 70.14
CA ILE A 90 -75.24 48.91 70.23
C ILE A 90 -74.41 49.49 69.09
N GLN A 91 -73.41 50.29 69.44
CA GLN A 91 -72.50 50.92 68.48
C GLN A 91 -71.14 50.20 68.53
N MET A 92 -70.56 49.95 67.36
CA MET A 92 -69.17 49.50 67.26
C MET A 92 -68.26 50.73 67.13
N ALA A 93 -67.12 50.71 67.80
CA ALA A 93 -66.10 51.74 67.60
C ALA A 93 -65.69 51.80 66.12
N ASP A 94 -65.48 53.00 65.58
CA ASP A 94 -65.00 53.21 64.20
C ASP A 94 -63.62 52.55 63.95
N SER A 95 -62.84 52.35 65.02
CA SER A 95 -61.58 51.61 65.03
C SER A 95 -61.56 50.47 66.06
N PRO A 96 -62.25 49.33 65.82
CA PRO A 96 -62.35 48.27 66.82
C PRO A 96 -61.00 47.54 66.98
N LYS A 97 -60.59 47.29 68.24
CA LYS A 97 -59.34 46.62 68.65
C LYS A 97 -59.56 45.17 69.11
N PHE A 98 -59.19 44.19 68.31
CA PHE A 98 -59.26 42.75 68.61
C PHE A 98 -57.89 42.21 69.00
N GLY A 99 -57.64 42.04 70.31
CA GLY A 99 -56.28 41.76 70.79
C GLY A 99 -55.37 42.95 70.49
N GLU A 100 -54.27 42.75 69.76
CA GLU A 100 -53.42 43.84 69.25
C GLU A 100 -53.83 44.37 67.87
N VAL A 101 -54.74 43.69 67.16
CA VAL A 101 -55.19 44.10 65.83
C VAL A 101 -56.20 45.23 65.94
N ILE A 102 -55.99 46.34 65.22
CA ILE A 102 -56.92 47.47 65.14
C ILE A 102 -57.40 47.60 63.70
N ILE A 103 -58.70 47.49 63.47
CA ILE A 103 -59.31 47.73 62.15
C ILE A 103 -59.57 49.23 62.02
N ASN A 104 -59.31 49.80 60.84
CA ASN A 104 -59.46 51.24 60.56
C ASN A 104 -58.74 52.13 61.59
N ALA A 105 -57.51 51.76 61.99
CA ALA A 105 -56.74 52.51 62.99
C ALA A 105 -56.57 53.98 62.57
N GLU A 106 -56.83 54.90 63.50
CA GLU A 106 -56.77 56.36 63.28
C GLU A 106 -57.62 56.86 62.09
N ASN A 107 -58.72 56.16 61.74
CA ASN A 107 -59.58 56.47 60.59
C ASN A 107 -58.87 56.45 59.22
N THR A 108 -57.78 55.70 59.09
CA THR A 108 -56.97 55.65 57.85
C THR A 108 -57.39 54.56 56.87
N GLY A 109 -58.39 53.74 57.21
CA GLY A 109 -58.78 52.55 56.45
C GLY A 109 -57.79 51.38 56.56
N LYS A 110 -56.74 51.50 57.39
CA LYS A 110 -55.70 50.48 57.56
C LYS A 110 -56.04 49.53 58.71
N ILE A 111 -55.60 48.29 58.56
CA ILE A 111 -55.57 47.30 59.64
C ILE A 111 -54.14 47.29 60.20
N THR A 112 -53.97 47.60 61.49
CA THR A 112 -52.66 47.64 62.17
C THR A 112 -52.59 46.56 63.26
N GLY A 113 -51.38 46.21 63.70
CA GLY A 113 -51.16 45.16 64.71
C GLY A 113 -51.30 43.72 64.22
N LEU A 114 -51.43 43.50 62.90
CA LEU A 114 -51.45 42.17 62.28
C LEU A 114 -50.04 41.58 62.23
N ALA A 115 -49.82 40.46 62.94
CA ALA A 115 -48.58 39.68 62.89
C ALA A 115 -48.34 39.09 61.49
N ALA A 116 -47.12 38.60 61.22
CA ALA A 116 -46.85 37.90 59.96
C ALA A 116 -47.58 36.55 59.98
N GLY A 117 -48.29 36.21 58.91
CA GLY A 117 -48.92 34.90 58.75
C GLY A 117 -47.89 33.78 58.60
N GLU A 118 -48.13 32.64 59.23
CA GLU A 118 -47.26 31.45 59.18
C GLU A 118 -47.91 30.33 58.36
N ASP A 119 -49.24 30.20 58.40
CA ASP A 119 -50.00 29.20 57.66
C ASP A 119 -50.61 29.76 56.36
N ASP A 120 -50.90 28.88 55.38
CA ASP A 120 -51.44 29.25 54.06
C ASP A 120 -52.78 30.01 54.10
N THR A 121 -53.53 29.90 55.20
CA THR A 121 -54.83 30.59 55.40
C THR A 121 -54.72 31.91 56.17
N ASP A 122 -53.53 32.27 56.63
CA ASP A 122 -53.34 33.51 57.38
C ASP A 122 -53.41 34.74 56.48
N ALA A 123 -53.84 35.87 57.07
CA ALA A 123 -53.82 37.14 56.38
C ALA A 123 -52.38 37.68 56.29
N VAL A 124 -52.00 38.12 55.08
CA VAL A 124 -50.64 38.62 54.81
C VAL A 124 -50.55 40.09 55.19
N ASN A 125 -49.56 40.47 56.00
CA ASN A 125 -49.32 41.88 56.30
C ASN A 125 -48.39 42.55 55.27
N VAL A 126 -48.33 43.89 55.30
CA VAL A 126 -47.52 44.67 54.33
C VAL A 126 -46.02 44.35 54.43
N TYR A 127 -45.54 43.94 55.61
CA TYR A 127 -44.15 43.53 55.79
C TYR A 127 -43.82 42.28 54.97
N GLN A 128 -44.66 41.24 55.00
CA GLN A 128 -44.50 40.03 54.18
C GLN A 128 -44.59 40.35 52.67
N LEU A 129 -45.56 41.19 52.26
CA LEU A 129 -45.66 41.63 50.87
C LEU A 129 -44.42 42.42 50.40
N ASN A 130 -43.87 43.27 51.27
CA ASN A 130 -42.65 44.01 50.97
C ASN A 130 -41.41 43.11 50.89
N GLN A 131 -41.33 42.04 51.70
CA GLN A 131 -40.27 41.04 51.57
C GLN A 131 -40.35 40.32 50.21
N THR A 132 -41.54 39.86 49.81
CA THR A 132 -41.75 39.25 48.49
C THR A 132 -41.42 40.22 47.36
N ASN A 133 -41.87 41.48 47.44
CA ASN A 133 -41.54 42.50 46.46
C ASN A 133 -40.05 42.85 46.43
N SER A 134 -39.35 42.80 47.57
CA SER A 134 -37.90 43.00 47.63
C SER A 134 -37.16 41.89 46.87
N THR A 135 -37.57 40.63 47.03
CA THR A 135 -37.02 39.50 46.27
C THR A 135 -37.32 39.61 44.78
N ILE A 136 -38.55 39.97 44.40
CA ILE A 136 -38.93 40.19 42.99
C ILE A 136 -38.13 41.34 42.36
N ASN A 137 -37.87 42.42 43.12
CA ASN A 137 -37.15 43.59 42.63
C ASN A 137 -35.65 43.39 42.46
N GLN A 138 -35.06 42.33 43.04
CA GLN A 138 -33.66 41.97 42.83
C GLN A 138 -33.39 41.52 41.38
N GLY A 139 -34.41 41.03 40.66
CA GLY A 139 -34.28 40.58 39.28
C GLY A 139 -33.44 39.31 39.11
N LEU A 140 -33.03 39.03 37.88
CA LEU A 140 -32.14 37.94 37.49
C LEU A 140 -30.87 38.50 36.87
N ASP A 141 -29.71 38.04 37.33
CA ASP A 141 -28.40 38.39 36.76
C ASP A 141 -28.02 37.39 35.65
N PHE A 142 -27.63 37.92 34.48
CA PHE A 142 -27.15 37.15 33.33
C PHE A 142 -25.69 37.52 33.04
N GLY A 143 -24.76 36.62 33.38
CA GLY A 143 -23.34 36.79 33.10
C GLY A 143 -22.91 36.31 31.71
N GLY A 144 -21.80 36.87 31.23
CA GLY A 144 -21.06 36.40 30.05
C GLY A 144 -19.69 35.83 30.44
N ASP A 145 -18.96 35.30 29.46
CA ASP A 145 -17.52 34.99 29.63
C ASP A 145 -16.71 36.25 29.96
N SER A 146 -17.18 37.42 29.52
CA SER A 146 -16.60 38.72 29.80
C SER A 146 -17.67 39.83 29.89
N GLY A 147 -17.25 41.01 30.34
CA GLY A 147 -18.12 42.17 30.49
C GLY A 147 -18.74 42.27 31.88
N THR A 148 -19.89 42.95 31.98
CA THR A 148 -20.61 43.15 33.25
C THR A 148 -21.96 42.45 33.17
N ASP A 149 -22.32 41.73 34.22
CA ASP A 149 -23.59 40.99 34.30
C ASP A 149 -24.79 41.90 34.03
N VAL A 150 -25.76 41.37 33.29
CA VAL A 150 -26.99 42.07 32.94
C VAL A 150 -28.07 41.69 33.94
N ASN A 151 -28.54 42.63 34.76
CA ASN A 151 -29.68 42.41 35.65
C ASN A 151 -31.01 42.74 34.96
N ARG A 152 -31.96 41.79 34.95
CA ARG A 152 -33.32 42.00 34.43
C ARG A 152 -34.39 41.69 35.47
N LYS A 153 -35.28 42.65 35.73
CA LYS A 153 -36.47 42.42 36.55
C LYS A 153 -37.53 41.60 35.81
N LEU A 154 -38.53 41.12 36.53
CA LEU A 154 -39.71 40.49 35.92
C LEU A 154 -40.40 41.47 34.95
N GLY A 155 -40.71 41.00 33.73
CA GLY A 155 -41.34 41.80 32.67
C GLY A 155 -40.37 42.59 31.76
N GLN A 156 -39.07 42.52 32.03
CA GLN A 156 -38.03 43.30 31.35
C GLN A 156 -37.29 42.42 30.31
N LYS A 157 -37.12 42.91 29.06
CA LYS A 157 -36.51 42.11 27.95
C LYS A 157 -34.99 41.98 28.10
N LEU A 158 -34.45 40.76 27.92
CA LEU A 158 -33.04 40.50 27.63
C LEU A 158 -32.85 40.31 26.13
N THR A 159 -31.84 40.94 25.55
CA THR A 159 -31.48 40.79 24.13
C THR A 159 -30.29 39.85 24.01
N VAL A 160 -30.36 38.86 23.11
CA VAL A 160 -29.23 37.98 22.80
C VAL A 160 -28.91 38.15 21.31
N LYS A 161 -27.70 38.62 20.97
CA LYS A 161 -27.29 38.93 19.59
C LYS A 161 -26.12 38.06 19.17
N GLY A 162 -26.17 37.48 17.98
CA GLY A 162 -25.03 36.85 17.32
C GLY A 162 -24.36 37.78 16.31
N GLY A 163 -23.04 37.64 16.09
CA GLY A 163 -22.35 38.24 14.93
C GLY A 163 -21.92 39.71 15.08
N ASP A 164 -21.61 40.15 16.30
CA ASP A 164 -21.14 41.52 16.58
C ASP A 164 -19.71 41.76 16.08
N THR A 165 -19.39 43.03 15.78
CA THR A 165 -18.15 43.49 15.14
C THR A 165 -17.07 43.97 16.12
N ILE A 166 -17.32 43.97 17.43
CA ILE A 166 -16.41 44.55 18.44
C ILE A 166 -15.27 43.56 18.78
N ASN A 167 -14.03 44.03 18.58
CA ASN A 167 -12.79 43.38 19.02
C ASN A 167 -12.63 43.51 20.56
N ALA A 168 -12.97 42.47 21.32
CA ALA A 168 -12.44 42.31 22.67
C ALA A 168 -12.38 40.84 23.12
N ASP A 169 -11.20 40.54 23.67
CA ASP A 169 -10.63 39.32 24.27
C ASP A 169 -10.28 38.11 23.36
N PRO A 170 -9.00 37.98 22.95
CA PRO A 170 -8.43 36.81 22.27
C PRO A 170 -8.11 35.61 23.20
N ALA A 171 -8.51 35.63 24.47
CA ALA A 171 -8.29 34.52 25.40
C ALA A 171 -9.28 33.34 25.20
N THR A 172 -9.02 32.56 24.14
CA THR A 172 -9.10 31.08 24.07
C THR A 172 -10.44 30.32 24.11
N LYS A 173 -11.57 30.88 23.64
CA LYS A 173 -12.79 30.08 23.43
C LYS A 173 -13.39 30.28 22.03
N ASN A 174 -13.79 29.17 21.39
CA ASN A 174 -14.39 29.18 20.04
C ASN A 174 -15.72 29.94 19.96
N ILE A 175 -16.48 29.95 21.05
CA ILE A 175 -17.68 30.79 21.22
C ILE A 175 -17.46 31.64 22.46
N SER A 176 -17.60 32.95 22.33
CA SER A 176 -17.51 33.90 23.44
C SER A 176 -18.85 34.61 23.65
N VAL A 177 -19.31 34.71 24.89
CA VAL A 177 -20.47 35.51 25.28
C VAL A 177 -20.00 36.74 26.07
N THR A 178 -20.35 37.95 25.63
CA THR A 178 -20.04 39.18 26.35
C THR A 178 -21.32 39.85 26.81
N ALA A 179 -21.41 40.13 28.11
CA ALA A 179 -22.52 40.85 28.71
C ALA A 179 -22.23 42.37 28.72
N ASN A 180 -23.16 43.18 28.23
CA ASN A 180 -22.94 44.64 28.10
C ASN A 180 -23.30 45.44 29.38
N GLY A 181 -23.67 44.77 30.48
CA GLY A 181 -24.08 45.40 31.74
C GLY A 181 -25.43 46.12 31.73
N THR A 182 -26.18 46.10 30.61
CA THR A 182 -27.47 46.81 30.51
C THR A 182 -28.61 45.88 30.10
N ASP A 183 -28.55 45.29 28.91
CA ASP A 183 -29.67 44.53 28.35
C ASP A 183 -29.30 43.46 27.32
N THR A 184 -28.02 43.31 26.96
CA THR A 184 -27.60 42.49 25.82
C THR A 184 -26.49 41.51 26.20
N LEU A 185 -26.67 40.25 25.79
CA LEU A 185 -25.61 39.26 25.66
C LEU A 185 -25.22 39.14 24.18
N THR A 186 -23.97 39.47 23.87
CA THR A 186 -23.41 39.31 22.52
C THR A 186 -22.70 37.96 22.45
N ILE A 187 -23.07 37.11 21.49
CA ILE A 187 -22.46 35.82 21.21
C ILE A 187 -21.64 35.94 19.92
N ARG A 188 -20.39 35.49 19.96
CA ARG A 188 -19.45 35.55 18.83
C ARG A 188 -18.81 34.19 18.62
N LEU A 189 -18.68 33.81 17.34
CA LEU A 189 -17.85 32.71 16.89
C LEU A 189 -16.45 33.25 16.60
N ASP A 190 -15.40 32.58 17.06
CA ASP A 190 -14.04 33.03 16.81
C ASP A 190 -13.67 32.94 15.32
N LYS A 191 -12.80 33.84 14.87
CA LYS A 191 -12.38 33.88 13.46
C LYS A 191 -11.47 32.69 13.14
N ASP A 192 -10.62 32.33 14.09
CA ASP A 192 -9.76 31.16 14.06
C ASP A 192 -10.30 30.13 15.05
N ILE A 193 -11.01 29.13 14.54
CA ILE A 193 -11.59 28.07 15.38
C ILE A 193 -10.51 27.07 15.76
N ASN A 194 -10.14 27.06 17.04
CA ASN A 194 -9.19 26.11 17.61
C ASN A 194 -9.94 25.06 18.44
N LEU A 195 -10.06 23.85 17.90
CA LEU A 195 -10.74 22.74 18.57
C LEU A 195 -9.80 21.88 19.44
N GLY A 196 -8.53 22.27 19.58
CA GLY A 196 -7.50 21.51 20.29
C GLY A 196 -7.14 20.18 19.60
N ASN A 197 -6.36 19.33 20.29
CA ASN A 197 -5.80 18.10 19.74
C ASN A 197 -6.84 16.98 19.50
N THR A 198 -8.01 17.06 20.13
CA THR A 198 -9.07 16.03 20.07
C THR A 198 -10.35 16.51 19.40
N GLY A 199 -10.46 17.80 19.10
CA GLY A 199 -11.66 18.34 18.50
C GLY A 199 -11.71 18.16 16.98
N SER A 200 -12.94 18.14 16.45
CA SER A 200 -13.19 17.99 15.02
C SER A 200 -14.46 18.72 14.59
N VAL A 201 -14.52 19.12 13.32
CA VAL A 201 -15.76 19.57 12.65
C VAL A 201 -16.20 18.46 11.72
N THR A 202 -17.42 17.97 11.87
CA THR A 202 -17.99 16.98 10.94
C THR A 202 -19.14 17.62 10.15
N THR A 203 -19.09 17.53 8.82
CA THR A 203 -20.11 18.03 7.90
C THR A 203 -20.49 16.90 6.92
N GLY A 204 -21.62 16.23 7.21
CA GLY A 204 -21.98 15.01 6.52
C GLY A 204 -20.89 13.93 6.68
N ASN A 205 -20.32 13.50 5.56
CA ASN A 205 -19.24 12.52 5.52
C ASN A 205 -17.84 13.13 5.70
N THR A 206 -17.71 14.46 5.73
CA THR A 206 -16.40 15.14 5.87
C THR A 206 -16.10 15.39 7.33
N GLN A 207 -14.90 15.03 7.78
CA GLN A 207 -14.36 15.40 9.08
C GLN A 207 -13.09 16.22 8.89
N VAL A 208 -13.01 17.34 9.61
CA VAL A 208 -11.82 18.17 9.72
C VAL A 208 -11.32 18.06 11.16
N ASN A 209 -10.10 17.58 11.36
CA ASN A 209 -9.49 17.38 12.67
C ASN A 209 -7.97 17.58 12.60
N ASN A 210 -7.25 17.26 13.68
CA ASN A 210 -5.79 17.40 13.73
C ASN A 210 -5.02 16.50 12.74
N ALA A 211 -5.64 15.45 12.20
CA ALA A 211 -5.06 14.61 11.14
C ALA A 211 -5.25 15.21 9.73
N GLY A 212 -6.12 16.22 9.57
CA GLY A 212 -6.39 16.90 8.30
C GLY A 212 -7.87 16.86 7.92
N ILE A 213 -8.17 16.65 6.64
CA ILE A 213 -9.52 16.57 6.09
C ILE A 213 -9.77 15.14 5.59
N THR A 214 -10.82 14.51 6.08
CA THR A 214 -11.15 13.12 5.79
C THR A 214 -12.59 12.99 5.33
N LEU A 215 -12.84 12.33 4.20
CA LEU A 215 -14.16 11.91 3.76
C LEU A 215 -14.37 10.44 4.11
N TYR A 216 -15.33 10.17 4.99
CA TYR A 216 -15.78 8.82 5.35
C TYR A 216 -16.82 8.31 4.34
N ASN A 217 -16.80 7.01 4.05
CA ASN A 217 -17.83 6.34 3.23
C ASN A 217 -17.96 6.89 1.78
N GLY A 218 -16.85 7.19 1.11
CA GLY A 218 -16.85 7.31 -0.34
C GLY A 218 -17.02 5.92 -0.99
N ASP A 219 -17.52 5.89 -2.23
CA ASP A 219 -17.83 4.65 -2.98
C ASP A 219 -16.68 3.62 -3.02
N ASN A 220 -15.41 4.04 -2.86
CA ASN A 220 -14.22 3.17 -2.90
C ASN A 220 -13.18 3.41 -1.79
N ASN A 221 -13.58 3.53 -0.52
CA ASN A 221 -12.71 3.84 0.65
C ASN A 221 -12.52 5.35 0.94
N GLN A 222 -11.88 5.63 2.06
CA GLN A 222 -11.67 6.95 2.64
C GLN A 222 -10.72 7.82 1.79
N VAL A 223 -11.14 9.07 1.49
CA VAL A 223 -10.26 10.11 0.94
C VAL A 223 -9.74 10.95 2.09
N ALA A 224 -8.43 11.15 2.19
CA ALA A 224 -7.82 11.90 3.27
C ALA A 224 -6.73 12.85 2.75
N LEU A 225 -6.86 14.14 3.06
CA LEU A 225 -5.78 15.11 2.95
C LEU A 225 -5.14 15.27 4.33
N THR A 226 -3.91 14.79 4.47
CA THR A 226 -3.17 14.78 5.74
C THR A 226 -1.89 15.60 5.63
N ASN A 227 -1.13 15.69 6.71
CA ASN A 227 0.23 16.24 6.71
C ASN A 227 1.22 15.47 5.79
N ASN A 228 0.92 14.22 5.45
CA ASN A 228 1.69 13.43 4.50
C ASN A 228 1.24 13.63 3.04
N GLY A 229 0.24 14.47 2.78
CA GLY A 229 -0.33 14.72 1.46
C GLY A 229 -1.71 14.08 1.26
N LEU A 230 -2.12 13.97 -0.01
CA LEU A 230 -3.42 13.44 -0.41
C LEU A 230 -3.37 11.91 -0.59
N ASN A 231 -4.19 11.19 0.19
CA ASN A 231 -4.59 9.83 -0.10
C ASN A 231 -5.99 9.86 -0.73
N ASN A 232 -6.10 9.57 -2.02
CA ASN A 232 -7.38 9.58 -2.73
C ASN A 232 -8.20 8.29 -2.56
N GLY A 233 -7.76 7.36 -1.69
CA GLY A 233 -8.49 6.12 -1.40
C GLY A 233 -8.81 5.32 -2.65
N ASN A 234 -7.85 5.11 -3.56
CA ASN A 234 -8.05 4.42 -4.84
C ASN A 234 -9.09 5.04 -5.80
N ASN A 235 -9.62 6.23 -5.51
CA ASN A 235 -10.51 6.93 -6.43
C ASN A 235 -9.72 7.51 -7.61
N LYS A 236 -10.36 7.63 -8.78
CA LYS A 236 -9.77 8.34 -9.91
C LYS A 236 -9.74 9.84 -9.61
N ILE A 237 -8.56 10.47 -9.77
CA ILE A 237 -8.44 11.93 -9.76
C ILE A 237 -8.79 12.41 -11.18
N THR A 238 -9.84 13.22 -11.31
CA THR A 238 -10.32 13.76 -12.59
C THR A 238 -10.04 15.26 -12.68
N ASN A 239 -10.11 15.83 -13.89
CA ASN A 239 -9.87 17.25 -14.16
C ASN A 239 -8.46 17.74 -13.75
N VAL A 240 -7.46 16.85 -13.84
CA VAL A 240 -6.04 17.20 -13.66
C VAL A 240 -5.54 17.86 -14.93
N ALA A 241 -5.13 19.12 -14.85
CA ALA A 241 -4.48 19.83 -15.96
C ALA A 241 -3.14 19.17 -16.36
N ASP A 242 -2.61 19.48 -17.54
CA ASP A 242 -1.29 18.98 -17.95
C ASP A 242 -0.23 19.50 -16.97
N GLY A 243 0.46 18.60 -16.26
CA GLY A 243 1.55 18.96 -15.36
C GLY A 243 2.78 19.43 -16.12
N LEU A 244 3.62 20.27 -15.51
CA LEU A 244 4.88 20.68 -16.12
C LEU A 244 5.82 19.47 -16.27
N LEU A 245 6.34 19.22 -17.48
CA LEU A 245 7.30 18.15 -17.74
C LEU A 245 8.73 18.71 -17.64
N SER A 246 9.32 18.61 -16.44
CA SER A 246 10.71 19.00 -16.18
C SER A 246 11.37 18.07 -15.15
N ALA A 247 12.70 18.06 -15.09
CA ALA A 247 13.45 17.20 -14.18
C ALA A 247 13.15 17.45 -12.68
N THR A 248 12.61 18.62 -12.32
CA THR A 248 12.31 19.01 -10.94
C THR A 248 10.82 19.07 -10.64
N SER A 249 9.95 18.83 -11.62
CA SER A 249 8.50 18.94 -11.47
C SER A 249 7.96 18.01 -10.40
N LYS A 250 6.96 18.50 -9.65
CA LYS A 250 6.18 17.75 -8.66
C LYS A 250 4.70 17.74 -9.01
N ASP A 251 4.37 18.19 -10.22
CA ASP A 251 3.00 18.23 -10.71
C ASP A 251 2.50 16.82 -10.99
N ALA A 252 1.21 16.59 -10.76
CA ALA A 252 0.56 15.37 -11.21
C ALA A 252 0.45 15.39 -12.74
N VAL A 253 0.91 14.30 -13.40
CA VAL A 253 0.70 14.11 -14.83
C VAL A 253 -0.64 13.43 -15.09
N ASN A 254 -1.36 13.87 -16.12
CA ASN A 254 -2.65 13.28 -16.47
C ASN A 254 -2.52 12.21 -17.57
N GLY A 255 -3.63 11.51 -17.84
CA GLY A 255 -3.68 10.43 -18.82
C GLY A 255 -3.29 10.87 -20.24
N SER A 256 -3.61 12.09 -20.66
CA SER A 256 -3.23 12.59 -21.99
C SER A 256 -1.73 12.78 -22.15
N GLN A 257 -1.03 13.19 -21.09
CA GLN A 257 0.43 13.32 -21.11
C GLN A 257 1.12 11.95 -21.19
N LEU A 258 0.68 10.98 -20.37
CA LEU A 258 1.22 9.63 -20.42
C LEU A 258 0.90 8.95 -21.77
N PHE A 259 -0.29 9.17 -22.32
CA PHE A 259 -0.67 8.64 -23.63
C PHE A 259 0.19 9.20 -24.76
N LYS A 260 0.51 10.50 -24.75
CA LYS A 260 1.45 11.10 -25.72
C LYS A 260 2.83 10.44 -25.63
N THR A 261 3.38 10.28 -24.43
CA THR A 261 4.67 9.58 -24.22
C THR A 261 4.60 8.14 -24.72
N ASN A 262 3.55 7.40 -24.38
CA ASN A 262 3.39 6.02 -24.81
C ASN A 262 3.26 5.89 -26.33
N ASN A 263 2.61 6.83 -27.01
CA ASN A 263 2.56 6.84 -28.48
C ASN A 263 3.93 7.08 -29.12
N GLU A 264 4.76 7.95 -28.55
CA GLU A 264 6.13 8.16 -29.05
C GLU A 264 7.02 6.94 -28.80
N VAL A 265 6.90 6.32 -27.62
CA VAL A 265 7.61 5.07 -27.28
C VAL A 265 7.16 3.92 -28.20
N ALA A 266 5.87 3.82 -28.49
CA ALA A 266 5.31 2.80 -29.37
C ALA A 266 5.79 2.91 -30.83
N LYS A 267 6.38 4.05 -31.25
CA LYS A 267 6.99 4.16 -32.58
C LYS A 267 8.27 3.34 -32.73
N GLY A 268 8.88 2.84 -31.65
CA GLY A 268 9.96 1.87 -31.77
C GLY A 268 11.18 2.34 -32.58
N ILE A 269 11.85 1.39 -33.24
CA ILE A 269 12.93 1.63 -34.22
C ILE A 269 12.43 1.20 -35.60
N LYS A 270 12.43 2.12 -36.57
CA LYS A 270 12.09 1.81 -37.96
C LYS A 270 13.37 1.57 -38.77
N ILE A 271 13.47 0.44 -39.47
CA ILE A 271 14.58 0.12 -40.40
C ILE A 271 13.99 -0.11 -41.79
N GLY A 272 14.60 0.51 -42.80
CA GLY A 272 14.14 0.48 -44.17
C GLY A 272 15.28 0.50 -45.17
N ASP A 273 14.99 0.05 -46.40
CA ASP A 273 15.89 0.09 -47.55
C ASP A 273 15.61 1.31 -48.47
N GLY A 274 14.69 2.20 -48.07
CA GLY A 274 14.22 3.33 -48.87
C GLY A 274 12.93 3.03 -49.65
N ASN A 275 12.46 1.78 -49.64
CA ASN A 275 11.12 1.41 -50.11
C ASN A 275 10.17 1.26 -48.90
N SER A 276 9.16 2.13 -48.83
CA SER A 276 8.20 2.16 -47.72
C SER A 276 7.43 0.84 -47.52
N ASP A 277 7.33 0.01 -48.57
CA ASP A 277 6.67 -1.30 -48.49
C ASP A 277 7.50 -2.35 -47.72
N ASN A 278 8.81 -2.15 -47.61
CA ASN A 278 9.75 -3.07 -46.93
C ASN A 278 10.18 -2.58 -45.54
N ASP A 279 9.84 -1.35 -45.17
CA ASP A 279 10.19 -0.78 -43.88
C ASP A 279 9.56 -1.59 -42.73
N GLN A 280 10.38 -2.05 -41.79
CA GLN A 280 9.93 -2.75 -40.61
C GLN A 280 10.10 -1.89 -39.36
N GLN A 281 9.10 -1.95 -38.47
CA GLN A 281 9.10 -1.27 -37.18
C GLN A 281 9.27 -2.32 -36.08
N PHE A 282 10.33 -2.16 -35.29
CA PHE A 282 10.65 -3.02 -34.16
C PHE A 282 10.30 -2.30 -32.86
N SER A 283 9.76 -3.01 -31.87
CA SER A 283 9.48 -2.41 -30.57
C SER A 283 10.79 -2.08 -29.85
N LEU A 284 10.80 -1.05 -29.00
CA LEU A 284 11.95 -0.80 -28.15
C LEU A 284 12.20 -2.01 -27.23
N GLY A 285 13.43 -2.51 -27.23
CA GLY A 285 13.83 -3.70 -26.48
C GLY A 285 13.87 -4.99 -27.31
N ASP A 286 13.33 -5.00 -28.53
CA ASP A 286 13.46 -6.14 -29.43
C ASP A 286 14.89 -6.27 -29.96
N THR A 287 15.38 -7.52 -30.05
CA THR A 287 16.67 -7.81 -30.70
C THR A 287 16.49 -7.76 -32.21
N ILE A 288 17.17 -6.82 -32.86
CA ILE A 288 17.22 -6.72 -34.32
C ILE A 288 18.45 -7.49 -34.83
N ASN A 289 18.22 -8.62 -35.49
CA ASN A 289 19.30 -9.41 -36.08
C ASN A 289 19.71 -8.81 -37.43
N VAL A 290 20.84 -8.12 -37.46
CA VAL A 290 21.49 -7.71 -38.71
C VAL A 290 22.40 -8.86 -39.16
N THR A 291 21.95 -9.64 -40.12
CA THR A 291 22.69 -10.80 -40.66
C THR A 291 23.39 -10.42 -41.96
N GLY A 292 24.56 -11.02 -42.18
CA GLY A 292 25.23 -10.99 -43.47
C GLY A 292 24.96 -12.27 -44.26
N ASP A 293 25.24 -12.24 -45.56
CA ASP A 293 25.16 -13.39 -46.46
C ASP A 293 26.56 -14.01 -46.71
N ASN A 294 26.75 -14.73 -47.81
CA ASN A 294 28.05 -15.32 -48.15
C ASN A 294 29.14 -14.27 -48.44
N ASN A 295 28.76 -13.03 -48.75
CA ASN A 295 29.68 -11.95 -49.14
C ASN A 295 29.86 -10.89 -48.03
N LEU A 296 28.94 -10.86 -47.06
CA LEU A 296 28.97 -9.92 -45.94
C LEU A 296 29.02 -10.66 -44.61
N THR A 297 29.89 -10.21 -43.69
CA THR A 297 29.90 -10.65 -42.29
C THR A 297 29.45 -9.51 -41.39
N THR A 298 28.58 -9.81 -40.42
CA THR A 298 28.15 -8.86 -39.39
C THR A 298 28.72 -9.23 -38.03
N VAL A 299 29.25 -8.25 -37.30
CA VAL A 299 29.83 -8.44 -35.96
C VAL A 299 29.20 -7.43 -35.00
N ALA A 300 28.47 -7.91 -33.99
CA ALA A 300 27.95 -7.08 -32.92
C ALA A 300 29.05 -6.75 -31.90
N SER A 301 29.07 -5.52 -31.41
CA SER A 301 29.99 -5.00 -30.40
C SER A 301 29.27 -4.07 -29.44
N ALA A 302 29.94 -3.66 -28.35
CA ALA A 302 29.35 -2.75 -27.37
C ALA A 302 28.94 -1.38 -27.94
N THR A 303 29.51 -0.97 -29.07
CA THR A 303 29.22 0.31 -29.73
C THR A 303 28.27 0.18 -30.93
N GLY A 304 27.85 -1.03 -31.30
CA GLY A 304 26.94 -1.28 -32.43
C GLY A 304 27.32 -2.50 -33.28
N VAL A 305 26.67 -2.62 -34.44
CA VAL A 305 26.93 -3.70 -35.42
C VAL A 305 27.84 -3.18 -36.53
N GLN A 306 28.92 -3.90 -36.82
CA GLN A 306 29.80 -3.65 -37.95
C GLN A 306 29.47 -4.62 -39.10
N VAL A 307 29.23 -4.10 -40.30
CA VAL A 307 29.03 -4.89 -41.53
C VAL A 307 30.34 -4.83 -42.35
N LYS A 308 30.88 -5.99 -42.75
CA LYS A 308 32.14 -6.10 -43.50
C LYS A 308 31.95 -6.93 -44.76
N LEU A 309 32.62 -6.55 -45.84
CA LEU A 309 32.85 -7.46 -46.96
C LEU A 309 33.77 -8.60 -46.52
N ASN A 310 33.49 -9.79 -47.01
CA ASN A 310 34.34 -10.96 -46.83
C ASN A 310 35.58 -10.84 -47.70
N ASN A 311 36.69 -11.47 -47.27
CA ASN A 311 37.95 -11.44 -48.02
C ASN A 311 37.86 -12.13 -49.38
N GLN A 312 36.90 -13.03 -49.55
CA GLN A 312 36.56 -13.70 -50.80
C GLN A 312 35.09 -13.39 -51.08
N LEU A 313 34.80 -12.94 -52.30
CA LEU A 313 33.44 -12.67 -52.75
C LEU A 313 33.03 -13.76 -53.73
N ASP A 314 31.94 -14.45 -53.41
CA ASP A 314 31.26 -15.37 -54.30
C ASP A 314 30.02 -14.67 -54.86
N LEU A 315 30.12 -14.23 -56.11
CA LEU A 315 29.07 -13.45 -56.77
C LEU A 315 28.11 -14.33 -57.61
N GLY A 316 28.32 -15.65 -57.65
CA GLY A 316 27.57 -16.58 -58.52
C GLY A 316 27.87 -16.39 -60.02
N ASP A 317 27.14 -17.12 -60.86
CA ASP A 317 27.36 -17.19 -62.32
C ASP A 317 27.12 -15.84 -63.02
N ASP A 318 26.12 -15.07 -62.58
CA ASP A 318 25.80 -13.74 -63.13
C ASP A 318 26.55 -12.59 -62.43
N GLY A 319 27.37 -12.94 -61.43
CA GLY A 319 28.08 -11.99 -60.59
C GLY A 319 29.24 -11.31 -61.30
N SER A 320 29.40 -10.00 -61.12
CA SER A 320 30.57 -9.29 -61.62
C SER A 320 31.06 -8.17 -60.71
N ILE A 321 32.38 -7.94 -60.72
CA ILE A 321 33.04 -6.80 -60.07
C ILE A 321 33.47 -5.83 -61.16
N GLN A 322 32.94 -4.59 -61.13
CA GLN A 322 33.39 -3.52 -62.00
C GLN A 322 34.32 -2.55 -61.24
N ILE A 323 35.55 -2.38 -61.73
CA ILE A 323 36.52 -1.41 -61.22
C ILE A 323 36.89 -0.48 -62.38
N GLY A 324 36.29 0.71 -62.38
CA GLY A 324 36.38 1.65 -63.50
C GLY A 324 35.86 1.01 -64.80
N ASN A 325 36.75 0.87 -65.78
CA ASN A 325 36.44 0.26 -67.07
C ASN A 325 36.80 -1.24 -67.14
N SER A 326 37.08 -1.91 -66.01
CA SER A 326 37.40 -3.34 -65.99
C SER A 326 36.27 -4.11 -65.32
N ILE A 327 35.91 -5.27 -65.89
CA ILE A 327 34.89 -6.18 -65.37
C ILE A 327 35.53 -7.55 -65.14
N MET A 328 35.41 -8.05 -63.91
CA MET A 328 35.69 -9.44 -63.57
C MET A 328 34.35 -10.18 -63.41
N SER A 329 34.15 -11.25 -64.18
CA SER A 329 32.93 -12.06 -64.22
C SER A 329 33.28 -13.54 -64.39
N ASP A 330 32.27 -14.41 -64.51
CA ASP A 330 32.43 -15.82 -64.88
C ASP A 330 33.17 -16.03 -66.22
N ALA A 331 33.03 -15.09 -67.17
CA ALA A 331 33.76 -15.05 -68.44
C ALA A 331 35.25 -14.67 -68.29
N GLY A 332 35.66 -14.25 -67.08
CA GLY A 332 37.02 -13.83 -66.74
C GLY A 332 37.17 -12.31 -66.59
N PHE A 333 38.36 -11.79 -66.87
CA PHE A 333 38.69 -10.37 -66.72
C PHE A 333 38.69 -9.66 -68.08
N THR A 334 37.87 -8.62 -68.23
CA THR A 334 37.70 -7.88 -69.49
C THR A 334 37.71 -6.37 -69.25
N PHE A 335 38.12 -5.58 -70.25
CA PHE A 335 38.06 -4.10 -70.17
C PHE A 335 36.90 -3.55 -71.01
N VAL A 336 35.83 -3.03 -70.41
CA VAL A 336 34.74 -2.38 -71.17
C VAL A 336 35.20 -1.05 -71.76
N GLY A 337 35.19 -0.95 -73.09
CA GLY A 337 35.55 0.27 -73.79
C GLY A 337 34.48 1.35 -73.60
N ASN A 338 34.88 2.55 -73.15
CA ASN A 338 34.04 3.74 -73.23
C ASN A 338 33.70 3.99 -74.71
N GLY A 339 32.42 3.88 -75.05
CA GLY A 339 31.95 3.85 -76.43
C GLY A 339 32.46 5.01 -77.27
N VAL A 340 33.35 4.74 -78.21
CA VAL A 340 33.38 5.35 -79.55
C VAL A 340 34.11 4.40 -80.50
N ASN A 341 33.35 3.65 -81.30
CA ASN A 341 33.68 3.12 -82.63
C ASN A 341 35.16 3.13 -83.08
N ARG A 342 36.03 2.41 -82.38
CA ARG A 342 37.40 2.07 -82.84
C ARG A 342 37.63 0.62 -82.50
N MET A 343 37.94 -0.17 -83.53
CA MET A 343 38.29 -1.58 -83.46
C MET A 343 39.63 -1.82 -82.73
N VAL A 344 39.74 -1.40 -81.47
CA VAL A 344 40.74 -1.92 -80.53
C VAL A 344 40.10 -3.16 -79.94
N SER A 345 40.49 -4.34 -80.42
CA SER A 345 39.97 -5.57 -79.87
C SER A 345 40.37 -5.64 -78.38
N GLN A 346 39.38 -5.94 -77.57
CA GLN A 346 39.41 -5.84 -76.11
C GLN A 346 40.42 -6.82 -75.54
N VAL A 347 41.24 -6.39 -74.57
CA VAL A 347 42.06 -7.33 -73.82
C VAL A 347 41.12 -8.10 -72.89
N SER A 348 41.10 -9.42 -73.03
CA SER A 348 40.34 -10.31 -72.16
C SER A 348 41.20 -11.49 -71.72
N LEU A 349 41.10 -11.85 -70.44
CA LEU A 349 41.65 -13.08 -69.89
C LEU A 349 40.48 -13.99 -69.52
N SER A 350 40.29 -15.07 -70.27
CA SER A 350 39.20 -16.04 -70.07
C SER A 350 39.77 -17.44 -69.77
N SER A 351 38.88 -18.41 -69.56
CA SER A 351 39.25 -19.83 -69.46
C SER A 351 39.95 -20.39 -70.72
N ARG A 352 39.89 -19.67 -71.86
CA ARG A 352 40.59 -20.03 -73.11
C ARG A 352 41.97 -19.37 -73.25
N GLY A 353 42.41 -18.59 -72.25
CA GLY A 353 43.67 -17.86 -72.25
C GLY A 353 43.51 -16.35 -72.46
N LEU A 354 44.63 -15.67 -72.69
CA LEU A 354 44.69 -14.24 -72.99
C LEU A 354 44.34 -13.99 -74.46
N ASP A 355 43.25 -13.27 -74.71
CA ASP A 355 43.03 -12.56 -75.96
C ASP A 355 43.49 -11.12 -75.77
N ASN A 356 44.66 -10.78 -76.32
CA ASN A 356 45.15 -9.41 -76.24
C ASN A 356 44.49 -8.48 -77.26
N GLY A 357 43.51 -8.98 -78.02
CA GLY A 357 42.72 -8.19 -78.95
C GLY A 357 43.53 -7.46 -80.00
N GLY A 358 44.59 -8.10 -80.50
CA GLY A 358 45.52 -7.50 -81.47
C GLY A 358 46.42 -6.39 -80.92
N ASN A 359 46.36 -6.10 -79.61
CA ASN A 359 47.30 -5.18 -78.98
C ASN A 359 48.70 -5.80 -78.89
N THR A 360 49.73 -4.99 -78.67
CA THR A 360 51.09 -5.49 -78.38
C THR A 360 51.20 -5.91 -76.92
N ILE A 361 51.65 -7.14 -76.64
CA ILE A 361 52.03 -7.57 -75.29
C ILE A 361 53.50 -7.18 -75.06
N ARG A 362 53.77 -6.30 -74.08
CA ARG A 362 55.14 -5.90 -73.70
C ARG A 362 55.59 -6.70 -72.48
N ASN A 363 56.91 -6.82 -72.26
CA ASN A 363 57.53 -7.59 -71.17
C ASN A 363 57.28 -9.11 -71.19
N VAL A 364 57.06 -9.69 -72.38
CA VAL A 364 57.08 -11.16 -72.54
C VAL A 364 58.53 -11.64 -72.49
N GLY A 365 58.86 -12.52 -71.54
CA GLY A 365 60.18 -13.16 -71.47
C GLY A 365 60.47 -14.04 -72.69
N GLU A 366 61.70 -14.51 -72.85
CA GLU A 366 61.99 -15.50 -73.90
C GLU A 366 61.26 -16.81 -73.57
N GLY A 367 60.44 -17.29 -74.49
CA GLY A 367 59.77 -18.58 -74.36
C GLY A 367 60.77 -19.73 -74.37
N VAL A 368 60.67 -20.62 -73.40
CA VAL A 368 61.54 -21.80 -73.23
C VAL A 368 60.80 -23.08 -73.59
N LEU A 369 59.52 -23.17 -73.22
CA LEU A 369 58.64 -24.29 -73.57
C LEU A 369 57.96 -24.05 -74.92
N ASN A 370 57.60 -25.14 -75.62
CA ASN A 370 56.89 -25.07 -76.91
C ASN A 370 55.52 -24.39 -76.84
N THR A 371 54.99 -24.12 -75.63
CA THR A 371 53.70 -23.45 -75.37
C THR A 371 53.85 -22.01 -74.90
N ASP A 372 55.07 -21.50 -74.73
CA ASP A 372 55.31 -20.13 -74.31
C ASP A 372 55.07 -19.15 -75.48
N ALA A 373 54.65 -17.93 -75.16
CA ALA A 373 54.58 -16.87 -76.17
C ALA A 373 55.99 -16.44 -76.57
N VAL A 374 56.29 -16.51 -77.87
CA VAL A 374 57.56 -16.04 -78.44
C VAL A 374 57.55 -14.51 -78.43
N ASN A 375 58.57 -13.90 -77.83
CA ASN A 375 58.70 -12.44 -77.85
C ASN A 375 59.37 -11.94 -79.14
N VAL A 376 59.30 -10.63 -79.40
CA VAL A 376 59.94 -10.03 -80.57
C VAL A 376 61.47 -10.17 -80.53
N GLY A 377 62.09 -10.35 -79.36
CA GLY A 377 63.51 -10.64 -79.23
C GLY A 377 63.88 -11.98 -79.88
N GLN A 378 63.18 -13.06 -79.53
CA GLN A 378 63.39 -14.38 -80.12
C GLN A 378 63.06 -14.43 -81.62
N LEU A 379 62.02 -13.72 -82.06
CA LEU A 379 61.75 -13.56 -83.50
C LEU A 379 62.83 -12.71 -84.18
N LYS A 380 63.35 -11.67 -83.51
CA LYS A 380 64.51 -10.90 -83.99
C LYS A 380 65.76 -11.74 -84.00
N ASP A 381 65.98 -12.69 -83.10
CA ASP A 381 67.15 -13.57 -83.14
C ASP A 381 67.07 -14.53 -84.34
N VAL A 382 65.87 -15.07 -84.62
CA VAL A 382 65.60 -15.84 -85.85
C VAL A 382 65.73 -14.97 -87.10
N ALA A 383 65.23 -13.73 -87.08
CA ALA A 383 65.36 -12.79 -88.18
C ALA A 383 66.81 -12.32 -88.35
N ILE A 384 67.56 -12.07 -87.29
CA ILE A 384 68.99 -11.73 -87.30
C ILE A 384 69.77 -12.92 -87.87
N ALA A 385 69.43 -14.16 -87.53
CA ALA A 385 70.08 -15.33 -88.12
C ALA A 385 69.80 -15.50 -89.63
N LEU A 386 68.62 -15.09 -90.12
CA LEU A 386 68.25 -15.11 -91.55
C LEU A 386 68.70 -13.86 -92.34
N ASP A 387 68.75 -12.69 -91.68
CA ASP A 387 69.13 -11.37 -92.20
C ASP A 387 70.63 -11.10 -92.07
N GLN A 388 71.33 -11.97 -91.32
CA GLN A 388 72.78 -12.04 -91.32
C GLN A 388 73.34 -12.33 -92.71
N GLY A 389 72.57 -12.82 -93.69
CA GLY A 389 73.01 -12.93 -95.09
C GLY A 389 74.32 -13.72 -95.29
N TRP A 390 75.06 -13.44 -96.36
CA TRP A 390 76.41 -13.95 -96.62
C TRP A 390 77.31 -12.82 -97.11
N GLY A 391 78.50 -12.69 -96.55
CA GLY A 391 79.32 -11.50 -96.70
C GLY A 391 80.07 -11.37 -98.03
N ILE A 392 80.02 -10.20 -98.66
CA ILE A 392 80.82 -9.76 -99.82
C ILE A 392 81.78 -8.65 -99.37
N THR A 393 83.08 -8.84 -99.54
CA THR A 393 84.11 -7.84 -99.21
C THR A 393 84.67 -7.20 -100.49
N ALA A 394 85.14 -5.95 -100.44
CA ALA A 394 85.90 -5.32 -101.52
C ALA A 394 87.02 -4.42 -100.95
N GLN A 395 88.24 -4.47 -101.51
CA GLN A 395 89.40 -3.64 -101.11
C GLN A 395 89.80 -3.73 -99.62
N GLY A 396 89.76 -4.95 -99.07
CA GLY A 396 90.13 -5.23 -97.68
C GLY A 396 89.05 -4.89 -96.67
N ASP A 397 87.88 -4.47 -97.16
CA ASP A 397 86.78 -4.10 -96.31
C ASP A 397 86.00 -5.30 -95.80
N ILE A 398 85.23 -5.09 -94.76
CA ILE A 398 84.53 -6.14 -94.01
C ILE A 398 83.26 -6.55 -94.78
N ALA A 399 82.86 -7.81 -94.63
CA ALA A 399 81.94 -8.46 -95.55
C ALA A 399 80.52 -7.85 -95.47
N THR A 400 80.04 -7.26 -96.56
CA THR A 400 78.63 -6.88 -96.75
C THR A 400 77.78 -8.11 -96.90
N MET A 401 76.95 -8.36 -95.90
CA MET A 401 76.06 -9.49 -95.93
C MET A 401 74.94 -9.29 -96.97
N VAL A 402 74.96 -10.11 -98.00
CA VAL A 402 73.90 -10.23 -99.00
C VAL A 402 72.78 -11.04 -98.38
N LYS A 403 71.64 -10.41 -98.19
CA LYS A 403 70.49 -11.02 -97.56
C LYS A 403 69.78 -11.96 -98.53
N GLN A 404 68.93 -12.83 -97.99
CA GLN A 404 68.18 -13.76 -98.80
C GLN A 404 67.18 -13.01 -99.71
N GLY A 405 67.34 -13.14 -101.04
CA GLY A 405 66.47 -12.51 -102.05
C GLY A 405 67.07 -11.28 -102.75
N ASP A 406 68.19 -10.75 -102.27
CA ASP A 406 68.81 -9.55 -102.86
C ASP A 406 69.70 -9.89 -104.07
N ALA A 407 69.51 -9.14 -105.16
CA ALA A 407 70.41 -9.18 -106.31
C ALA A 407 71.63 -8.30 -106.02
N VAL A 408 72.82 -8.90 -106.08
CA VAL A 408 74.08 -8.16 -106.03
C VAL A 408 74.41 -7.70 -107.43
N ASP A 409 74.24 -6.40 -107.68
CA ASP A 409 74.77 -5.75 -108.88
C ASP A 409 76.19 -5.27 -108.59
N LEU A 410 77.17 -5.98 -109.13
CA LEU A 410 78.55 -5.55 -109.10
C LEU A 410 78.73 -4.63 -110.30
N SER A 411 78.63 -3.32 -110.09
CA SER A 411 78.84 -2.29 -111.11
C SER A 411 79.79 -1.23 -110.55
N SER A 412 80.81 -0.82 -111.31
CA SER A 412 81.58 0.37 -110.94
C SER A 412 81.22 1.55 -111.82
N LYS A 413 80.65 2.51 -111.10
CA LYS A 413 79.83 3.60 -111.64
C LYS A 413 80.57 4.89 -111.86
N ASP A 414 81.64 5.12 -111.11
CA ASP A 414 82.58 6.18 -111.43
C ASP A 414 83.13 6.01 -112.85
N GLY A 415 82.73 4.91 -113.51
CA GLY A 415 83.07 4.57 -114.86
C GLY A 415 84.53 4.27 -114.85
N ASN A 416 85.00 3.68 -113.75
CA ASN A 416 86.38 3.50 -113.48
C ASN A 416 86.69 2.00 -113.37
N ILE A 417 85.68 1.16 -113.16
CA ILE A 417 85.74 -0.31 -113.24
C ILE A 417 84.46 -0.86 -113.96
N LYS A 418 84.64 -1.59 -115.05
CA LYS A 418 83.65 -2.36 -115.82
C LYS A 418 83.44 -3.75 -115.22
N VAL A 419 82.22 -4.28 -115.22
CA VAL A 419 81.89 -5.59 -114.59
C VAL A 419 81.01 -6.49 -115.49
N SER A 420 81.23 -7.83 -115.52
CA SER A 420 80.49 -8.79 -116.39
C SER A 420 80.25 -10.22 -115.78
N ARG A 421 79.17 -10.94 -116.19
CA ARG A 421 78.73 -12.29 -115.68
C ARG A 421 78.32 -13.29 -116.80
N LYS A 422 78.55 -14.60 -116.64
CA LYS A 422 78.15 -15.69 -117.58
C LYS A 422 76.78 -16.32 -117.18
N SER A 423 75.79 -16.35 -118.08
CA SER A 423 74.38 -16.68 -117.77
C SER A 423 73.99 -18.15 -118.00
N VAL A 424 73.08 -18.72 -117.19
CA VAL A 424 72.50 -20.07 -117.35
C VAL A 424 71.20 -20.01 -118.14
N SER A 425 71.22 -20.45 -119.39
CA SER A 425 70.02 -20.75 -120.18
C SER A 425 69.98 -22.26 -120.43
N ASP A 426 69.31 -23.01 -119.55
CA ASP A 426 68.61 -24.28 -119.83
C ASP A 426 67.85 -24.76 -118.58
N VAL A 427 66.66 -25.33 -118.82
CA VAL A 427 65.64 -25.87 -117.88
C VAL A 427 64.50 -24.91 -117.50
N ALA A 428 63.38 -25.15 -118.17
CA ALA A 428 62.05 -24.60 -117.92
C ALA A 428 61.32 -25.29 -116.75
N ALA A 429 60.31 -24.58 -116.22
CA ALA A 429 59.25 -24.96 -115.29
C ALA A 429 59.53 -24.82 -113.78
N LEU A 430 58.81 -23.91 -113.13
CA LEU A 430 57.91 -24.20 -111.99
C LEU A 430 57.20 -22.91 -111.53
N ASN A 431 55.90 -22.86 -111.83
CA ASN A 431 54.93 -21.90 -111.31
C ASN A 431 54.01 -22.68 -110.35
N GLY A 432 53.85 -22.23 -109.10
CA GLY A 432 52.77 -22.66 -108.20
C GLY A 432 53.12 -23.59 -107.02
N SER A 433 53.04 -23.04 -105.81
CA SER A 433 52.88 -23.65 -104.47
C SER A 433 54.03 -24.46 -103.84
N PRO A 434 54.33 -24.26 -102.54
CA PRO A 434 55.54 -24.74 -101.89
C PRO A 434 55.29 -26.06 -101.16
N SER A 435 55.69 -27.18 -101.75
CA SER A 435 56.20 -28.31 -100.96
C SER A 435 57.08 -29.23 -101.81
N LEU A 436 58.19 -29.64 -101.20
CA LEU A 436 59.07 -30.77 -101.52
C LEU A 436 60.18 -30.63 -102.58
N GLN A 437 61.38 -30.92 -102.06
CA GLN A 437 62.46 -31.74 -102.60
C GLN A 437 63.54 -31.15 -103.53
N ALA A 438 64.77 -31.40 -103.08
CA ALA A 438 66.05 -31.06 -103.67
C ALA A 438 66.28 -31.74 -105.04
N ALA A 439 66.72 -30.95 -106.01
CA ALA A 439 67.36 -31.41 -107.24
C ALA A 439 68.65 -30.57 -107.46
N ALA A 440 69.77 -31.25 -107.72
CA ALA A 440 71.12 -30.68 -107.72
C ALA A 440 71.39 -29.68 -108.87
N ILE A 441 72.05 -28.55 -108.55
CA ILE A 441 72.48 -27.49 -109.49
C ILE A 441 73.99 -27.65 -109.84
N PRO A 442 74.42 -27.47 -111.11
CA PRO A 442 75.84 -27.57 -111.52
C PRO A 442 76.75 -26.50 -110.89
N THR A 443 78.02 -26.84 -110.64
CA THR A 443 78.95 -26.15 -109.73
C THR A 443 79.61 -24.84 -110.23
N ASN A 444 79.21 -24.23 -111.35
CA ASN A 444 79.90 -23.07 -111.96
C ASN A 444 78.97 -22.03 -112.64
N ALA A 445 77.73 -21.91 -112.15
CA ALA A 445 76.67 -21.06 -112.69
C ALA A 445 76.69 -19.56 -112.27
N ASN A 446 77.69 -19.07 -111.52
CA ASN A 446 77.64 -17.75 -110.86
C ASN A 446 78.96 -16.90 -110.85
N ASP A 447 79.94 -17.14 -111.74
CA ASP A 447 81.20 -16.35 -111.75
C ASP A 447 81.04 -14.90 -112.30
N ILE A 448 81.67 -13.89 -111.66
CA ILE A 448 81.69 -12.45 -112.04
C ILE A 448 83.14 -11.93 -112.25
N SER A 449 83.37 -11.08 -113.27
CA SER A 449 84.68 -10.48 -113.63
C SER A 449 84.66 -8.94 -113.60
N PHE A 450 85.69 -8.30 -113.02
CA PHE A 450 85.87 -6.83 -112.88
C PHE A 450 87.14 -6.35 -113.64
N ASP A 451 87.01 -5.36 -114.54
CA ASP A 451 88.08 -4.75 -115.34
C ASP A 451 88.10 -3.23 -115.13
N LEU A 452 89.25 -2.56 -114.89
CA LEU A 452 89.27 -1.08 -114.81
C LEU A 452 88.79 -0.47 -116.13
N ASN A 453 87.90 0.52 -116.06
CA ASN A 453 87.62 1.40 -117.18
C ASN A 453 88.88 2.26 -117.41
N PRO A 454 89.38 2.43 -118.65
CA PRO A 454 90.67 3.07 -118.90
C PRO A 454 90.88 4.49 -118.31
N ASP A 455 89.85 5.16 -117.78
CA ASP A 455 89.88 6.51 -117.17
C ASP A 455 89.25 6.51 -115.76
N ILE A 456 89.99 6.96 -114.71
CA ILE A 456 89.60 6.98 -113.27
C ILE A 456 90.18 8.16 -112.50
N THR A 457 89.36 8.91 -111.77
CA THR A 457 89.75 10.17 -111.12
C THR A 457 88.78 10.44 -109.94
N LEU A 458 89.16 11.03 -108.79
CA LEU A 458 89.14 12.49 -108.49
C LEU A 458 89.75 12.84 -107.10
N ASN A 459 90.63 13.86 -107.02
CA ASN A 459 91.45 14.19 -105.83
C ASN A 459 91.09 15.49 -105.08
N SER A 460 90.19 16.29 -105.59
CA SER A 460 89.52 17.35 -104.85
C SER A 460 88.35 17.74 -105.71
N VAL A 461 87.32 18.30 -105.10
CA VAL A 461 86.25 18.92 -105.86
C VAL A 461 86.35 20.42 -105.62
N THR A 462 87.30 21.04 -106.30
CA THR A 462 87.45 22.49 -106.27
C THR A 462 86.51 23.13 -107.28
N THR A 463 85.62 24.03 -106.83
CA THR A 463 84.72 24.78 -107.72
C THR A 463 84.67 26.26 -107.33
N GLY A 464 85.17 27.15 -108.17
CA GLY A 464 85.21 28.60 -107.91
C GLY A 464 86.14 28.97 -106.74
N GLY A 465 85.65 29.81 -105.82
CA GLY A 465 86.35 30.20 -104.58
C GLY A 465 86.09 29.23 -103.41
N THR A 466 85.50 28.07 -103.73
CA THR A 466 85.11 27.03 -102.80
C THR A 466 85.93 25.79 -103.07
N VAL A 467 86.78 25.46 -102.13
CA VAL A 467 87.54 24.21 -102.16
C VAL A 467 86.74 23.20 -101.33
N MET A 468 86.32 22.10 -101.97
CA MET A 468 85.96 20.88 -101.27
C MET A 468 87.14 19.93 -101.39
N ASN A 469 87.91 19.92 -100.32
CA ASN A 469 88.98 18.98 -100.08
C ASN A 469 88.77 18.41 -98.68
N ASP A 470 89.83 17.82 -98.15
CA ASP A 470 89.79 17.16 -96.85
C ASP A 470 89.64 18.13 -95.66
N ASP A 471 89.86 19.43 -95.84
CA ASP A 471 89.78 20.43 -94.76
C ASP A 471 88.36 20.98 -94.58
N GLY A 472 87.48 20.71 -95.53
CA GLY A 472 86.07 21.09 -95.50
C GLY A 472 85.73 21.99 -96.68
N LEU A 473 84.71 22.83 -96.48
CA LEU A 473 84.23 23.78 -97.47
C LEU A 473 84.67 25.18 -97.04
N THR A 474 85.78 25.64 -97.60
CA THR A 474 86.26 26.98 -97.29
C THR A 474 85.82 27.95 -98.37
N ILE A 475 85.20 29.08 -97.98
CA ILE A 475 84.89 30.23 -98.84
C ILE A 475 85.76 31.40 -98.39
N ALA A 476 86.68 31.86 -99.25
CA ALA A 476 87.65 32.87 -98.88
C ALA A 476 86.99 34.20 -98.46
N GLY A 477 87.30 34.70 -97.25
CA GLY A 477 86.81 35.99 -96.72
C GLY A 477 85.34 36.01 -96.29
N GLY A 478 84.66 34.86 -96.33
CA GLY A 478 83.27 34.70 -95.92
C GLY A 478 83.10 33.61 -94.87
N PRO A 479 81.86 33.18 -94.61
CA PRO A 479 81.59 32.06 -93.72
C PRO A 479 82.33 30.80 -94.18
N SER A 480 82.84 30.03 -93.24
CA SER A 480 83.51 28.78 -93.54
C SER A 480 82.84 27.63 -92.80
N ILE A 481 82.76 26.48 -93.49
CA ILE A 481 82.38 25.21 -92.88
C ILE A 481 83.63 24.35 -92.88
N MET A 482 84.39 24.52 -91.81
CA MET A 482 85.56 23.70 -91.55
C MET A 482 85.17 22.65 -90.51
N LYS A 483 86.03 21.66 -90.32
CA LYS A 483 85.82 20.67 -89.25
C LYS A 483 85.73 21.27 -87.85
N SER A 484 86.30 22.44 -87.62
CA SER A 484 86.24 23.16 -86.34
C SER A 484 84.89 23.80 -86.03
N GLY A 485 83.93 23.74 -86.96
CA GLY A 485 82.60 24.32 -86.82
C GLY A 485 82.31 25.39 -87.87
N ILE A 486 81.18 26.05 -87.69
CA ILE A 486 80.73 27.14 -88.55
C ILE A 486 81.29 28.43 -87.98
N ASP A 487 82.22 29.04 -88.68
CA ASP A 487 82.58 30.44 -88.44
C ASP A 487 81.73 31.32 -89.36
N ALA A 488 80.87 32.14 -88.74
CA ALA A 488 80.01 33.09 -89.44
C ALA A 488 80.69 34.44 -89.75
N ALA A 489 81.96 34.61 -89.37
CA ALA A 489 82.78 35.80 -89.63
C ALA A 489 82.15 37.11 -89.12
N SER A 490 81.65 37.12 -87.87
CA SER A 490 80.98 38.27 -87.23
C SER A 490 79.71 38.77 -87.94
N THR A 491 79.11 37.97 -88.81
CA THR A 491 77.82 38.26 -89.43
C THR A 491 76.69 37.59 -88.67
N LYS A 492 75.48 38.15 -88.75
CA LYS A 492 74.29 37.50 -88.19
C LYS A 492 73.96 36.25 -89.00
N ILE A 493 73.81 35.12 -88.33
CA ILE A 493 73.22 33.93 -88.95
C ILE A 493 71.70 34.14 -88.96
N THR A 494 71.15 34.52 -90.11
CA THR A 494 69.71 34.71 -90.31
C THR A 494 69.05 33.43 -90.84
N ASN A 495 67.74 33.26 -90.61
CA ASN A 495 66.96 32.06 -90.98
C ASN A 495 67.31 30.79 -90.18
N VAL A 496 67.83 30.95 -88.97
CA VAL A 496 67.95 29.84 -88.00
C VAL A 496 66.55 29.54 -87.45
N GLN A 497 66.02 28.35 -87.77
CA GLN A 497 64.78 27.87 -87.15
C GLN A 497 64.96 27.72 -85.64
N ASN A 498 63.86 27.54 -84.90
CA ASN A 498 63.96 27.27 -83.48
C ASN A 498 64.80 26.00 -83.26
N GLY A 499 65.96 26.13 -82.61
CA GLY A 499 66.78 24.99 -82.21
C GLY A 499 66.08 24.17 -81.12
N GLU A 500 66.46 22.92 -80.93
CA GLU A 500 65.89 22.17 -79.81
C GLU A 500 66.34 22.74 -78.46
N VAL A 501 65.41 22.94 -77.51
CA VAL A 501 65.73 23.35 -76.13
C VAL A 501 65.70 22.11 -75.23
N SER A 502 66.84 21.44 -75.10
CA SER A 502 67.06 20.30 -74.20
C SER A 502 68.46 20.39 -73.56
N ALA A 503 68.69 19.70 -72.44
CA ALA A 503 69.92 19.83 -71.65
C ALA A 503 71.21 19.42 -72.40
N THR A 504 71.08 18.75 -73.54
CA THR A 504 72.20 18.27 -74.37
C THR A 504 72.19 18.88 -75.78
N SER A 505 71.29 19.82 -76.05
CA SER A 505 71.19 20.42 -77.38
C SER A 505 72.47 21.19 -77.73
N GLN A 506 72.95 20.97 -78.95
CA GLN A 506 74.04 21.72 -79.57
C GLN A 506 73.52 22.61 -80.71
N ASP A 507 72.20 22.74 -80.82
CA ASP A 507 71.57 23.55 -81.84
C ASP A 507 71.81 25.03 -81.56
N ALA A 508 71.92 25.82 -82.62
CA ALA A 508 71.85 27.26 -82.50
C ALA A 508 70.42 27.67 -82.14
N ILE A 509 70.23 28.23 -80.95
CA ILE A 509 68.95 28.83 -80.56
C ILE A 509 68.82 30.23 -81.17
N ASN A 510 67.60 30.60 -81.57
CA ASN A 510 67.32 31.94 -82.06
C ASN A 510 66.72 32.84 -80.97
N GLY A 511 66.70 34.16 -81.19
CA GLY A 511 66.22 35.13 -80.20
C GLY A 511 64.74 34.97 -79.82
N GLY A 512 63.90 34.40 -80.69
CA GLY A 512 62.49 34.14 -80.40
C GLY A 512 62.30 33.09 -79.29
N GLN A 513 63.19 32.10 -79.22
CA GLN A 513 63.13 31.04 -78.20
C GLN A 513 63.54 31.54 -76.81
N LEU A 514 64.55 32.41 -76.75
CA LEU A 514 64.97 33.03 -75.50
C LEU A 514 63.90 34.00 -74.96
N TYR A 515 63.23 34.74 -75.85
CA TYR A 515 62.12 35.63 -75.49
C TYR A 515 60.88 34.87 -74.98
N ALA A 516 60.55 33.74 -75.59
CA ALA A 516 59.45 32.88 -75.13
C ALA A 516 59.70 32.30 -73.73
N GLN A 517 60.95 31.91 -73.43
CA GLN A 517 61.33 31.45 -72.09
C GLN A 517 61.18 32.57 -71.04
N GLY A 518 61.57 33.80 -71.36
CA GLY A 518 61.44 34.96 -70.47
C GLY A 518 59.97 35.29 -70.17
N THR A 519 59.14 35.43 -71.19
CA THR A 519 57.70 35.72 -71.03
C THR A 519 56.93 34.62 -70.27
N GLY A 520 57.29 33.35 -70.44
CA GLY A 520 56.66 32.23 -69.71
C GLY A 520 56.79 32.34 -68.18
N ILE A 521 57.92 32.86 -67.68
CA ILE A 521 58.18 32.98 -66.23
C ILE A 521 57.24 34.02 -65.58
N SER A 522 56.86 35.10 -66.28
CA SER A 522 55.92 36.10 -65.77
C SER A 522 54.54 35.50 -65.41
N SER A 523 54.11 34.46 -66.13
CA SER A 523 52.82 33.79 -65.88
C SER A 523 52.79 32.94 -64.61
N ILE A 524 53.94 32.43 -64.16
CA ILE A 524 54.05 31.58 -62.96
C ILE A 524 54.12 32.44 -61.69
N ILE A 525 54.80 33.58 -61.74
CA ILE A 525 54.89 34.52 -60.61
C ILE A 525 53.53 35.19 -60.36
N GLY A 526 52.72 35.38 -61.42
CA GLY A 526 51.38 35.97 -61.33
C GLY A 526 51.41 37.49 -61.14
N GLY A 527 50.24 38.12 -61.05
CA GLY A 527 50.09 39.58 -60.99
C GLY A 527 50.56 40.31 -62.26
N ASP A 528 50.84 41.60 -62.15
CA ASP A 528 51.33 42.45 -63.25
C ASP A 528 52.84 42.29 -63.51
N THR A 529 53.39 41.07 -63.40
CA THR A 529 54.84 40.84 -63.60
C THR A 529 55.28 41.22 -65.02
N VAL A 530 56.24 42.15 -65.13
CA VAL A 530 56.79 42.63 -66.41
C VAL A 530 58.16 42.02 -66.66
N TYR A 531 58.35 41.43 -67.85
CA TYR A 531 59.64 40.95 -68.36
C TYR A 531 60.29 42.01 -69.27
N ASN A 532 61.55 42.39 -69.00
CA ASN A 532 62.33 43.27 -69.86
C ASN A 532 63.27 42.46 -70.76
N ALA A 533 63.00 42.49 -72.08
CA ALA A 533 63.74 41.70 -73.06
C ALA A 533 65.11 42.27 -73.47
N GLU A 534 65.40 43.53 -73.14
CA GLU A 534 66.70 44.14 -73.46
C GLU A 534 67.82 43.68 -72.52
N ASP A 535 67.50 43.48 -71.23
CA ASP A 535 68.46 43.10 -70.19
C ASP A 535 68.14 41.76 -69.49
N GLY A 536 66.97 41.17 -69.75
CA GLY A 536 66.56 39.87 -69.23
C GLY A 536 65.98 39.87 -67.81
N THR A 537 65.61 41.04 -67.26
CA THR A 537 65.13 41.18 -65.87
C THR A 537 63.60 41.10 -65.72
N PHE A 538 63.11 40.82 -64.49
CA PHE A 538 61.68 40.76 -64.14
C PHE A 538 61.33 41.74 -63.01
N THR A 539 60.21 42.45 -63.12
CA THR A 539 59.72 43.36 -62.07
C THR A 539 58.25 43.06 -61.73
N ASN A 540 57.90 43.03 -60.44
CA ASN A 540 56.54 42.94 -59.94
C ASN A 540 56.44 43.71 -58.62
N SER A 541 55.42 44.54 -58.46
CA SER A 541 55.20 45.35 -57.26
C SER A 541 54.26 44.71 -56.23
N ASP A 542 53.53 43.66 -56.60
CA ASP A 542 52.48 43.05 -55.77
C ASP A 542 52.25 41.58 -56.14
N ILE A 543 53.19 40.71 -55.71
CA ILE A 543 53.08 39.27 -55.96
C ILE A 543 51.91 38.71 -55.13
N GLY A 544 50.85 38.26 -55.82
CA GLY A 544 49.70 37.59 -55.20
C GLY A 544 48.76 38.50 -54.39
N GLY A 545 48.81 39.82 -54.55
CA GLY A 545 47.98 40.76 -53.79
C GLY A 545 48.48 41.01 -52.36
N THR A 546 49.74 40.71 -52.09
CA THR A 546 50.37 40.80 -50.75
C THR A 546 51.08 42.13 -50.49
N GLY A 547 51.21 43.00 -51.50
CA GLY A 547 51.95 44.26 -51.45
C GLY A 547 53.48 44.12 -51.54
N GLU A 548 53.99 42.92 -51.75
CA GLU A 548 55.43 42.61 -51.74
C GLU A 548 56.00 42.41 -53.14
N SER A 549 57.24 42.88 -53.35
CA SER A 549 57.93 42.90 -54.66
C SER A 549 58.81 41.67 -54.94
N ASN A 550 58.85 40.70 -54.01
CA ASN A 550 59.56 39.43 -54.19
C ASN A 550 58.83 38.26 -53.49
N ILE A 551 59.09 37.04 -53.95
CA ILE A 551 58.37 35.82 -53.52
C ILE A 551 58.57 35.53 -52.02
N ASP A 552 59.79 35.70 -51.51
CA ASP A 552 60.09 35.47 -50.09
C ASP A 552 59.31 36.43 -49.19
N GLY A 553 59.18 37.71 -49.57
CA GLY A 553 58.35 38.70 -48.90
C GLY A 553 56.87 38.33 -48.89
N ALA A 554 56.32 37.92 -50.04
CA ALA A 554 54.93 37.48 -50.16
C ALA A 554 54.61 36.23 -49.31
N ILE A 555 55.57 35.31 -49.15
CA ILE A 555 55.41 34.14 -48.26
C ILE A 555 55.56 34.54 -46.78
N ALA A 556 56.45 35.49 -46.48
CA ALA A 556 56.65 35.99 -45.13
C ALA A 556 55.44 36.78 -44.59
N SER A 557 54.70 37.50 -45.44
CA SER A 557 53.50 38.24 -45.04
C SER A 557 52.37 37.30 -44.56
N ILE A 558 52.26 36.09 -45.11
CA ILE A 558 51.36 35.03 -44.61
C ILE A 558 51.80 34.52 -43.23
N ARG A 559 53.11 34.55 -42.93
CA ARG A 559 53.66 34.09 -41.64
C ARG A 559 53.65 35.16 -40.54
N GLN A 560 53.71 36.44 -40.90
CA GLN A 560 53.73 37.58 -39.96
C GLN A 560 52.37 38.27 -39.81
N GLY A 561 51.46 38.11 -40.78
CA GLY A 561 50.10 38.60 -40.70
C GLY A 561 49.29 37.82 -39.67
N THR A 562 48.85 38.52 -38.62
CA THR A 562 47.69 38.11 -37.82
C THR A 562 46.57 37.75 -38.79
N ILE A 563 46.25 36.45 -38.93
CA ILE A 563 44.98 36.06 -39.50
C ILE A 563 43.94 36.74 -38.60
N GLU A 564 43.24 37.75 -39.11
CA GLU A 564 41.96 38.13 -38.52
C GLU A 564 41.07 36.90 -38.66
N ILE A 565 41.15 36.06 -37.64
CA ILE A 565 40.26 34.94 -37.43
C ILE A 565 38.86 35.58 -37.41
N SER A 566 38.06 35.37 -38.46
CA SER A 566 36.70 35.92 -38.52
C SER A 566 35.98 35.69 -37.19
N GLU A 567 35.15 36.62 -36.71
CA GLU A 567 34.43 36.52 -35.42
C GLU A 567 33.85 35.12 -35.17
N ASN A 568 33.33 34.46 -36.21
CA ASN A 568 32.82 33.10 -36.16
C ASN A 568 33.82 32.05 -35.65
N VAL A 569 35.10 32.15 -36.00
CA VAL A 569 36.13 31.19 -35.58
C VAL A 569 36.59 31.50 -34.15
N GLN A 570 36.56 32.76 -33.71
CA GLN A 570 36.80 33.12 -32.30
C GLN A 570 35.64 32.66 -31.40
N ILE A 571 34.39 32.89 -31.82
CA ILE A 571 33.18 32.38 -31.16
C ILE A 571 33.19 30.85 -31.09
N ASN A 572 33.56 30.18 -32.19
CA ASN A 572 33.69 28.72 -32.19
C ASN A 572 34.76 28.24 -31.22
N THR A 573 35.87 28.96 -31.07
CA THR A 573 36.92 28.63 -30.10
C THR A 573 36.41 28.74 -28.66
N GLU A 574 35.70 29.82 -28.32
CA GLU A 574 35.08 29.99 -27.00
C GLU A 574 33.99 28.94 -26.73
N ASN A 575 33.11 28.67 -27.69
CA ASN A 575 32.10 27.61 -27.58
C ASN A 575 32.72 26.23 -27.37
N ILE A 576 33.84 25.92 -28.05
CA ILE A 576 34.60 24.69 -27.85
C ILE A 576 35.16 24.63 -26.42
N THR A 577 35.69 25.73 -25.89
CA THR A 577 36.15 25.81 -24.50
C THR A 577 35.00 25.57 -23.51
N THR A 578 33.85 26.24 -23.67
CA THR A 578 32.67 26.04 -22.82
C THR A 578 32.15 24.61 -22.91
N ASN A 579 32.05 24.04 -24.11
CA ASN A 579 31.64 22.66 -24.30
C ASN A 579 32.63 21.69 -23.63
N THR A 580 33.93 21.98 -23.68
CA THR A 580 34.96 21.19 -22.99
C THR A 580 34.74 21.20 -21.47
N THR A 581 34.45 22.37 -20.88
CA THR A 581 34.12 22.48 -19.45
C THR A 581 32.83 21.74 -19.10
N ASN A 582 31.76 21.90 -19.90
CA ASN A 582 30.50 21.20 -19.69
C ASN A 582 30.65 19.67 -19.78
N ILE A 583 31.45 19.17 -20.73
CA ILE A 583 31.78 17.76 -20.86
C ILE A 583 32.53 17.26 -19.62
N ALA A 584 33.49 18.03 -19.08
CA ALA A 584 34.19 17.68 -17.86
C ALA A 584 33.24 17.61 -16.65
N THR A 585 32.35 18.59 -16.48
CA THR A 585 31.32 18.58 -15.43
C THR A 585 30.35 17.41 -15.57
N ASN A 586 29.88 17.14 -16.79
CA ASN A 586 29.02 15.98 -17.06
C ASN A 586 29.73 14.67 -16.77
N THR A 587 31.03 14.56 -17.08
CA THR A 587 31.85 13.40 -16.73
C THR A 587 31.90 13.19 -15.21
N THR A 588 32.10 14.24 -14.43
CA THR A 588 32.04 14.17 -12.95
C THR A 588 30.65 13.77 -12.45
N ASN A 589 29.58 14.36 -12.98
CA ASN A 589 28.21 14.03 -12.59
C ASN A 589 27.85 12.58 -12.91
N ILE A 590 28.26 12.07 -14.07
CA ILE A 590 28.08 10.67 -14.45
C ILE A 590 28.84 9.75 -13.50
N ALA A 591 30.08 10.09 -13.12
CA ALA A 591 30.85 9.31 -12.15
C ALA A 591 30.16 9.27 -10.77
N THR A 592 29.66 10.41 -10.27
CA THR A 592 28.88 10.48 -9.03
C THR A 592 27.59 9.66 -9.11
N ASN A 593 26.82 9.82 -10.18
CA ASN A 593 25.59 9.05 -10.39
C ASN A 593 25.87 7.55 -10.46
N THR A 594 26.96 7.14 -11.12
CA THR A 594 27.40 5.74 -11.16
C THR A 594 27.71 5.21 -9.76
N SER A 595 28.41 6.00 -8.93
CA SER A 595 28.70 5.65 -7.54
C SER A 595 27.42 5.54 -6.69
N ASN A 596 26.50 6.49 -6.84
CA ASN A 596 25.20 6.49 -6.15
C ASN A 596 24.35 5.29 -6.55
N ILE A 597 24.29 4.96 -7.85
CA ILE A 597 23.59 3.77 -8.35
C ILE A 597 24.21 2.51 -7.74
N LYS A 598 25.53 2.38 -7.72
CA LYS A 598 26.21 1.23 -7.11
C LYS A 598 25.89 1.08 -5.61
N THR A 599 25.87 2.19 -4.88
CA THR A 599 25.46 2.23 -3.46
C THR A 599 24.00 1.83 -3.30
N ASN A 600 23.10 2.39 -4.12
CA ASN A 600 21.68 2.06 -4.09
C ASN A 600 21.44 0.58 -4.41
N THR A 601 22.11 0.02 -5.42
CA THR A 601 22.06 -1.41 -5.74
C THR A 601 22.51 -2.26 -4.55
N THR A 602 23.57 -1.86 -3.85
CA THR A 602 24.06 -2.57 -2.65
C THR A 602 23.06 -2.49 -1.49
N ASN A 603 22.46 -1.32 -1.27
CA ASN A 603 21.46 -1.10 -0.23
C ASN A 603 20.18 -1.88 -0.51
N ILE A 604 19.70 -1.88 -1.76
CA ILE A 604 18.54 -2.66 -2.20
C ILE A 604 18.82 -4.14 -2.00
N LYS A 605 19.99 -4.64 -2.41
CA LYS A 605 20.36 -6.03 -2.16
C LYS A 605 20.37 -6.36 -0.66
N THR A 606 21.00 -5.51 0.16
CA THR A 606 21.05 -5.72 1.62
C THR A 606 19.65 -5.75 2.24
N ASN A 607 18.75 -4.87 1.80
CA ASN A 607 17.37 -4.87 2.27
C ASN A 607 16.62 -6.12 1.80
N THR A 608 16.83 -6.54 0.54
CA THR A 608 16.26 -7.76 -0.01
C THR A 608 16.72 -8.98 0.78
N ASP A 609 18.04 -9.12 1.02
CA ASP A 609 18.61 -10.21 1.81
C ASP A 609 18.02 -10.26 3.24
N LYS A 610 17.75 -9.09 3.85
CA LYS A 610 17.11 -9.01 5.19
C LYS A 610 15.63 -9.36 5.17
N LEU A 611 14.90 -8.99 4.12
CA LEU A 611 13.48 -9.34 3.95
C LEU A 611 13.32 -10.84 3.65
N ASP A 612 14.20 -11.38 2.79
CA ASP A 612 14.26 -12.80 2.43
C ASP A 612 14.66 -13.69 3.62
N ALA A 613 15.48 -13.17 4.54
CA ALA A 613 15.83 -13.87 5.77
C ALA A 613 14.62 -14.18 6.66
N GLY A 614 13.51 -13.44 6.51
CA GLY A 614 12.24 -13.70 7.18
C GLY A 614 12.26 -13.55 8.70
N LEU A 615 11.15 -13.96 9.33
CA LEU A 615 11.00 -14.05 10.78
C LEU A 615 11.15 -15.51 11.23
N ASN A 616 12.02 -15.77 12.20
CA ASN A 616 12.23 -17.11 12.74
C ASN A 616 11.43 -17.30 14.04
N PHE A 617 10.58 -18.33 14.08
CA PHE A 617 9.78 -18.73 15.24
C PHE A 617 10.27 -20.10 15.73
N GLY A 618 10.74 -20.15 16.97
CA GLY A 618 11.11 -21.39 17.66
C GLY A 618 10.05 -21.82 18.67
N ALA A 619 10.04 -23.10 19.02
CA ALA A 619 9.21 -23.68 20.07
C ALA A 619 10.05 -24.65 20.93
N ASP A 620 9.50 -25.13 22.04
CA ASP A 620 10.21 -26.02 22.98
C ASP A 620 10.63 -27.36 22.35
N SER A 621 9.99 -27.77 21.25
CA SER A 621 10.38 -28.92 20.44
C SER A 621 10.00 -28.70 18.97
N GLY A 622 10.65 -29.43 18.06
CA GLY A 622 10.48 -29.28 16.61
C GLY A 622 11.53 -28.37 15.96
N ALA A 623 11.43 -28.17 14.65
CA ALA A 623 12.32 -27.29 13.89
C ALA A 623 11.86 -25.84 13.98
N ASN A 624 12.82 -24.89 13.95
CA ASN A 624 12.50 -23.47 13.82
C ASN A 624 11.77 -23.22 12.49
N ILE A 625 10.68 -22.46 12.55
CA ILE A 625 9.90 -22.05 11.40
C ILE A 625 10.43 -20.70 10.93
N ASN A 626 10.95 -20.62 9.71
CA ASN A 626 11.25 -19.36 9.05
C ASN A 626 10.05 -18.93 8.21
N LYS A 627 9.57 -17.71 8.44
CA LYS A 627 8.49 -17.08 7.69
C LYS A 627 9.01 -15.86 6.92
N PRO A 628 9.26 -15.97 5.60
CA PRO A 628 9.67 -14.83 4.79
C PRO A 628 8.65 -13.68 4.85
N ILE A 629 9.14 -12.44 4.84
CA ILE A 629 8.28 -11.26 4.82
C ILE A 629 7.73 -11.10 3.38
N GLY A 630 6.40 -11.14 3.23
CA GLY A 630 5.74 -11.06 1.92
C GLY A 630 5.29 -12.41 1.32
N ASP A 631 5.47 -13.51 2.06
CA ASP A 631 4.82 -14.79 1.75
C ASP A 631 3.32 -14.70 2.09
N ASP A 632 2.46 -14.90 1.09
CA ASP A 632 0.99 -14.80 1.19
C ASP A 632 0.37 -15.89 2.10
N SER A 633 1.12 -16.93 2.44
CA SER A 633 0.62 -17.94 3.37
C SER A 633 0.65 -17.41 4.81
N VAL A 634 -0.44 -17.54 5.56
CA VAL A 634 -0.51 -17.03 6.94
C VAL A 634 0.15 -18.01 7.90
N LEU A 635 1.07 -17.54 8.76
CA LEU A 635 1.53 -18.34 9.90
C LEU A 635 0.37 -18.48 10.89
N SER A 636 -0.26 -19.66 10.90
CA SER A 636 -1.46 -19.91 11.68
C SER A 636 -1.14 -20.56 13.01
N PHE A 637 -1.66 -19.99 14.11
CA PHE A 637 -1.62 -20.60 15.43
C PHE A 637 -2.97 -21.28 15.67
N THR A 638 -3.00 -22.61 15.66
CA THR A 638 -4.23 -23.39 15.81
C THR A 638 -4.39 -23.92 17.22
N GLY A 639 -5.56 -23.71 17.80
CA GLY A 639 -5.99 -24.37 19.02
C GLY A 639 -6.25 -25.88 18.82
N GLY A 640 -6.35 -26.61 19.93
CA GLY A 640 -6.73 -28.01 19.96
C GLY A 640 -7.98 -28.23 20.83
N ASN A 641 -8.16 -29.44 21.34
CA ASN A 641 -9.35 -29.78 22.13
C ASN A 641 -9.50 -28.98 23.44
N ASN A 642 -8.37 -28.58 24.06
CA ASN A 642 -8.35 -27.91 25.37
C ASN A 642 -8.00 -26.42 25.30
N ILE A 643 -7.47 -25.95 24.18
CA ILE A 643 -7.01 -24.57 24.00
C ILE A 643 -7.62 -24.02 22.72
N THR A 644 -8.24 -22.85 22.80
CA THR A 644 -8.69 -22.08 21.63
C THR A 644 -7.74 -20.91 21.38
N THR A 645 -7.42 -20.67 20.12
CA THR A 645 -6.65 -19.51 19.66
C THR A 645 -7.56 -18.57 18.89
N THR A 646 -7.51 -17.27 19.20
CA THR A 646 -8.33 -16.25 18.52
C THR A 646 -7.46 -15.05 18.14
N ALA A 647 -7.56 -14.56 16.91
CA ALA A 647 -6.99 -13.28 16.53
C ALA A 647 -7.91 -12.15 17.04
N ASP A 648 -7.39 -11.29 17.90
CA ASP A 648 -8.11 -10.18 18.52
C ASP A 648 -7.32 -8.88 18.31
N GLY A 649 -7.74 -8.08 17.33
CA GLY A 649 -7.03 -6.88 16.89
C GLY A 649 -5.61 -7.19 16.42
N SER A 650 -4.62 -6.61 17.11
CA SER A 650 -3.17 -6.79 16.82
C SER A 650 -2.51 -7.90 17.64
N SER A 651 -3.28 -8.81 18.25
CA SER A 651 -2.78 -9.87 19.12
C SER A 651 -3.41 -11.23 18.82
N ILE A 652 -2.72 -12.30 19.19
CA ILE A 652 -3.27 -13.65 19.22
C ILE A 652 -3.52 -14.02 20.69
N LYS A 653 -4.79 -14.29 21.03
CA LYS A 653 -5.22 -14.72 22.36
C LYS A 653 -5.26 -16.23 22.43
N PHE A 654 -4.78 -16.79 23.54
CA PHE A 654 -4.81 -18.22 23.85
C PHE A 654 -5.68 -18.43 25.09
N ASP A 655 -6.75 -19.21 24.97
CA ASP A 655 -7.71 -19.48 26.05
C ASP A 655 -7.87 -20.97 26.33
N LEU A 656 -8.08 -21.32 27.60
CA LEU A 656 -8.56 -22.65 27.97
C LEU A 656 -10.04 -22.77 27.62
N ASN A 657 -10.41 -23.93 27.08
CA ASN A 657 -11.80 -24.24 26.77
C ASN A 657 -12.61 -24.48 28.04
N GLY A 658 -13.91 -24.16 28.02
CA GLY A 658 -14.79 -24.37 29.18
C GLY A 658 -14.91 -25.84 29.60
N ASN A 659 -14.81 -26.76 28.63
CA ASN A 659 -14.68 -28.19 28.87
C ASN A 659 -13.24 -28.62 28.53
N ILE A 660 -12.59 -29.29 29.47
CA ILE A 660 -11.21 -29.78 29.33
C ILE A 660 -11.24 -31.31 29.25
N SER A 661 -10.75 -31.85 28.14
CA SER A 661 -10.59 -33.28 27.90
C SER A 661 -9.14 -33.69 28.14
N VAL A 662 -8.89 -34.38 29.23
CA VAL A 662 -7.56 -34.86 29.63
C VAL A 662 -7.65 -36.30 30.10
N ASP A 663 -6.56 -37.06 29.94
CA ASP A 663 -6.52 -38.45 30.35
C ASP A 663 -6.52 -38.59 31.88
N SER A 664 -5.85 -37.66 32.57
CA SER A 664 -5.90 -37.58 34.02
C SER A 664 -5.65 -36.16 34.56
N VAL A 665 -6.17 -35.90 35.75
CA VAL A 665 -5.88 -34.72 36.58
C VAL A 665 -5.35 -35.21 37.91
N THR A 666 -4.13 -34.79 38.27
CA THR A 666 -3.51 -35.11 39.56
C THR A 666 -3.47 -33.86 40.42
N VAL A 667 -4.08 -33.91 41.59
CA VAL A 667 -4.07 -32.84 42.60
C VAL A 667 -3.54 -33.43 43.91
N GLY A 668 -2.27 -33.17 44.21
CA GLY A 668 -1.58 -33.82 45.33
C GLY A 668 -1.53 -35.34 45.14
N THR A 669 -2.15 -36.08 46.06
CA THR A 669 -2.27 -37.56 46.01
C THR A 669 -3.58 -38.05 45.36
N THR A 670 -4.45 -37.14 44.92
CA THR A 670 -5.71 -37.50 44.25
C THR A 670 -5.52 -37.53 42.74
N VAL A 671 -5.95 -38.61 42.10
CA VAL A 671 -5.95 -38.79 40.64
C VAL A 671 -7.38 -38.94 40.17
N ILE A 672 -7.78 -38.11 39.21
CA ILE A 672 -9.03 -38.22 38.47
C ILE A 672 -8.67 -38.66 37.06
N ASN A 673 -9.20 -39.78 36.59
CA ASN A 673 -8.91 -40.31 35.25
C ASN A 673 -10.16 -41.02 34.68
N SER A 674 -9.99 -41.73 33.56
CA SER A 674 -11.06 -42.53 32.94
C SER A 674 -11.62 -43.64 33.83
N GLU A 675 -10.89 -44.08 34.86
CA GLU A 675 -11.33 -45.11 35.80
C GLU A 675 -12.14 -44.52 36.96
N GLY A 676 -12.02 -43.22 37.23
CA GLY A 676 -12.78 -42.49 38.26
C GLY A 676 -11.90 -41.55 39.10
N ILE A 677 -12.22 -41.43 40.39
CA ILE A 677 -11.46 -40.66 41.38
C ILE A 677 -10.75 -41.64 42.30
N SER A 678 -9.45 -41.47 42.50
CA SER A 678 -8.67 -42.28 43.44
C SER A 678 -7.76 -41.40 44.28
N MET A 679 -7.61 -41.73 45.56
CA MET A 679 -6.60 -41.15 46.43
C MET A 679 -5.56 -42.23 46.74
N GLN A 680 -4.27 -41.89 46.67
CA GLN A 680 -3.20 -42.84 47.04
C GLN A 680 -3.44 -43.40 48.44
N ASP A 681 -3.48 -44.73 48.56
CA ASP A 681 -3.74 -45.48 49.79
C ASP A 681 -5.03 -45.08 50.53
N GLY A 682 -5.99 -44.49 49.81
CA GLY A 682 -7.19 -43.87 50.36
C GLY A 682 -8.48 -44.31 49.69
N PRO A 683 -9.58 -43.56 49.91
CA PRO A 683 -10.84 -43.81 49.23
C PRO A 683 -10.73 -43.66 47.71
N SER A 684 -11.53 -44.43 47.00
CA SER A 684 -11.71 -44.29 45.55
C SER A 684 -13.18 -44.46 45.16
N MET A 685 -13.54 -43.84 44.05
CA MET A 685 -14.85 -43.92 43.41
C MET A 685 -14.60 -44.20 41.94
N THR A 686 -14.91 -45.42 41.50
CA THR A 686 -14.67 -45.88 40.14
C THR A 686 -15.97 -46.38 39.51
N SER A 687 -15.90 -46.78 38.24
CA SER A 687 -17.02 -47.49 37.59
C SER A 687 -17.44 -48.78 38.30
N GLN A 688 -16.56 -49.38 39.12
CA GLN A 688 -16.86 -50.56 39.93
C GLN A 688 -17.54 -50.22 41.26
N GLY A 689 -17.72 -48.93 41.57
CA GLY A 689 -18.35 -48.44 42.80
C GLY A 689 -17.40 -47.67 43.72
N LEU A 690 -17.83 -47.49 44.97
CA LEU A 690 -17.10 -46.77 46.00
C LEU A 690 -16.29 -47.75 46.86
N TYR A 691 -14.99 -47.49 47.00
CA TYR A 691 -14.12 -48.13 47.97
C TYR A 691 -13.70 -47.11 49.03
N ALA A 692 -14.06 -47.35 50.29
CA ALA A 692 -13.79 -46.41 51.38
C ALA A 692 -12.34 -46.40 51.88
N GLY A 693 -11.41 -47.13 51.24
CA GLY A 693 -9.99 -47.13 51.64
C GLY A 693 -9.74 -47.68 53.05
N ASN A 694 -10.51 -48.67 53.50
CA ASN A 694 -10.52 -49.14 54.90
C ASN A 694 -10.88 -48.06 55.94
N GLN A 695 -11.54 -46.99 55.53
CA GLN A 695 -12.02 -45.95 56.44
C GLN A 695 -13.52 -46.08 56.71
N ARG A 696 -13.97 -45.49 57.82
CA ARG A 696 -15.40 -45.44 58.15
C ARG A 696 -16.13 -44.50 57.19
N MET A 697 -17.19 -44.99 56.56
CA MET A 697 -18.17 -44.14 55.88
C MET A 697 -19.01 -43.42 56.95
N THR A 698 -18.82 -42.11 57.10
CA THR A 698 -19.54 -41.29 58.08
C THR A 698 -20.61 -40.43 57.40
N GLY A 699 -21.64 -40.01 58.13
CA GLY A 699 -22.75 -39.24 57.55
C GLY A 699 -23.78 -40.08 56.77
N VAL A 700 -23.85 -41.40 57.03
CA VAL A 700 -24.84 -42.30 56.41
C VAL A 700 -26.15 -42.22 57.21
N ALA A 701 -27.19 -41.67 56.59
CA ALA A 701 -28.55 -41.61 57.15
C ALA A 701 -29.17 -43.02 57.24
N ASP A 702 -30.31 -43.14 57.93
CA ASP A 702 -31.05 -44.41 58.01
C ASP A 702 -31.54 -44.81 56.60
N GLY A 703 -31.17 -46.00 56.15
CA GLY A 703 -31.65 -46.56 54.88
C GLY A 703 -33.14 -46.86 54.94
N VAL A 704 -33.89 -46.41 53.94
CA VAL A 704 -35.34 -46.60 53.85
C VAL A 704 -35.67 -47.61 52.75
N GLU A 705 -34.96 -47.52 51.63
CA GLU A 705 -35.12 -48.41 50.47
C GLU A 705 -34.16 -49.60 50.52
N ALA A 706 -34.49 -50.67 49.79
CA ALA A 706 -33.74 -51.93 49.82
C ALA A 706 -32.28 -51.81 49.34
N THR A 707 -31.94 -50.78 48.56
CA THR A 707 -30.59 -50.52 48.04
C THR A 707 -29.81 -49.48 48.85
N ASP A 708 -30.40 -48.94 49.92
CA ASP A 708 -29.73 -47.96 50.77
C ASP A 708 -28.69 -48.64 51.67
N ALA A 709 -27.64 -47.90 52.01
CA ALA A 709 -26.66 -48.38 52.99
C ALA A 709 -27.28 -48.38 54.39
N VAL A 710 -27.15 -49.50 55.11
CA VAL A 710 -27.58 -49.60 56.51
C VAL A 710 -26.52 -48.97 57.41
N ASN A 711 -26.91 -48.00 58.22
CA ASN A 711 -26.00 -47.42 59.20
C ASN A 711 -25.97 -48.24 60.50
N TYR A 712 -25.03 -47.93 61.39
CA TYR A 712 -24.88 -48.65 62.64
C TYR A 712 -26.09 -48.50 63.58
N GLY A 713 -26.81 -47.38 63.52
CA GLY A 713 -28.01 -47.14 64.32
C GLY A 713 -29.13 -48.15 64.00
N GLN A 714 -29.35 -48.41 62.71
CA GLN A 714 -30.35 -49.38 62.26
C GLN A 714 -29.98 -50.83 62.63
N LEU A 715 -28.71 -51.21 62.51
CA LEU A 715 -28.26 -52.54 62.94
C LEU A 715 -28.38 -52.72 64.45
N SER A 716 -28.02 -51.69 65.24
CA SER A 716 -28.17 -51.71 66.70
C SER A 716 -29.63 -51.79 67.15
N ALA A 717 -30.55 -51.13 66.42
CA ALA A 717 -31.98 -51.24 66.66
C ALA A 717 -32.52 -52.66 66.34
N LEU A 718 -32.04 -53.30 65.27
CA LEU A 718 -32.37 -54.69 64.94
C LEU A 718 -31.84 -55.66 66.00
N ASP A 719 -30.59 -55.50 66.41
CA ASP A 719 -29.94 -56.31 67.45
C ASP A 719 -30.71 -56.24 68.77
N SER A 720 -31.10 -55.03 69.18
CA SER A 720 -31.94 -54.82 70.37
C SER A 720 -33.29 -55.54 70.26
N ARG A 721 -33.93 -55.49 69.09
CA ARG A 721 -35.23 -56.16 68.85
C ARG A 721 -35.11 -57.69 68.86
N LEU A 722 -34.04 -58.25 68.32
CA LEU A 722 -33.81 -59.71 68.33
C LEU A 722 -33.52 -60.23 69.73
N ASN A 723 -32.70 -59.52 70.52
CA ASN A 723 -32.43 -59.89 71.90
C ASN A 723 -33.73 -59.90 72.74
N ASN A 724 -34.59 -58.89 72.57
CA ASN A 724 -35.89 -58.86 73.26
C ASN A 724 -36.81 -60.03 72.86
N ASN A 725 -36.91 -60.34 71.56
CA ASN A 725 -37.72 -61.47 71.09
C ASN A 725 -37.19 -62.82 71.58
N MET A 726 -35.86 -62.98 71.69
CA MET A 726 -35.25 -64.20 72.21
C MET A 726 -35.52 -64.37 73.72
N SER A 727 -35.52 -63.27 74.47
CA SER A 727 -35.93 -63.27 75.88
C SER A 727 -37.41 -63.62 76.06
N ASP A 728 -38.31 -63.05 75.25
CA ASP A 728 -39.75 -63.37 75.31
C ASP A 728 -40.04 -64.83 74.93
N LEU A 729 -39.32 -65.38 73.94
CA LEU A 729 -39.41 -66.80 73.60
C LEU A 729 -38.91 -67.69 74.74
N GLY A 730 -37.84 -67.29 75.43
CA GLY A 730 -37.35 -67.98 76.63
C GLY A 730 -38.42 -68.11 77.70
N TYR A 731 -39.08 -67.00 78.07
CA TYR A 731 -40.16 -67.02 79.07
C TYR A 731 -41.33 -67.93 78.68
N LYS A 732 -41.69 -67.98 77.40
CA LYS A 732 -42.82 -68.79 76.92
C LYS A 732 -42.51 -70.29 76.86
N ILE A 733 -41.23 -70.65 76.67
CA ILE A 733 -40.79 -72.05 76.71
C ILE A 733 -40.83 -72.57 78.16
N ASP A 734 -40.40 -71.76 79.12
CA ASP A 734 -40.48 -72.13 80.55
C ASP A 734 -41.94 -72.35 80.99
N GLU A 735 -42.87 -71.47 80.58
CA GLU A 735 -44.31 -71.61 80.86
C GLU A 735 -44.91 -72.90 80.25
N VAL A 736 -44.52 -73.25 79.02
CA VAL A 736 -44.97 -74.50 78.38
C VAL A 736 -44.37 -75.73 79.05
N GLU A 737 -43.11 -75.68 79.48
CA GLU A 737 -42.48 -76.77 80.23
C GLU A 737 -43.23 -77.03 81.55
N ASP A 738 -43.54 -75.97 82.28
CA ASP A 738 -44.28 -75.99 83.54
C ASP A 738 -45.72 -76.52 83.36
N ASP A 739 -46.48 -76.01 82.37
CA ASP A 739 -47.84 -76.49 82.06
C ASP A 739 -47.85 -77.97 81.63
N ALA A 740 -46.86 -78.40 80.83
CA ALA A 740 -46.74 -79.79 80.40
C ALA A 740 -46.40 -80.72 81.58
N ASN A 741 -45.48 -80.31 82.46
CA ASN A 741 -45.12 -81.05 83.67
C ASN A 741 -46.31 -81.18 84.62
N ALA A 742 -47.13 -80.13 84.76
CA ALA A 742 -48.36 -80.14 85.54
C ALA A 742 -49.44 -81.06 84.93
N GLY A 743 -49.63 -81.01 83.61
CA GLY A 743 -50.54 -81.91 82.89
C GLY A 743 -50.14 -83.40 82.99
N ILE A 744 -48.85 -83.72 82.95
CA ILE A 744 -48.34 -85.09 83.19
C ILE A 744 -48.60 -85.52 84.63
N SER A 745 -48.39 -84.62 85.59
CA SER A 745 -48.72 -84.86 87.00
C SER A 745 -50.20 -85.22 87.16
N ALA A 746 -51.09 -84.51 86.46
CA ALA A 746 -52.53 -84.79 86.44
C ALA A 746 -52.84 -86.17 85.84
N ALA A 747 -52.24 -86.53 84.72
CA ALA A 747 -52.39 -87.85 84.11
C ALA A 747 -51.89 -88.98 85.03
N MET A 748 -50.75 -88.78 85.72
CA MET A 748 -50.23 -89.73 86.71
C MET A 748 -51.16 -89.88 87.92
N ALA A 749 -51.76 -88.78 88.39
CA ALA A 749 -52.75 -88.82 89.44
C ALA A 749 -53.98 -89.69 89.04
N MET A 750 -54.43 -89.60 87.78
CA MET A 750 -55.54 -90.43 87.27
C MET A 750 -55.17 -91.91 87.10
N SER A 751 -53.94 -92.21 86.69
CA SER A 751 -53.51 -93.59 86.42
C SER A 751 -53.37 -94.41 87.71
N ALA A 752 -52.95 -93.79 88.81
CA ALA A 752 -52.82 -94.39 90.13
C ALA A 752 -54.17 -94.81 90.77
N MET A 753 -55.30 -94.49 90.12
CA MET A 753 -56.63 -94.82 90.63
C MET A 753 -57.01 -96.30 90.43
N PRO A 754 -57.39 -97.03 91.50
CA PRO A 754 -57.88 -98.41 91.40
C PRO A 754 -59.17 -98.53 90.57
N GLN A 755 -59.38 -99.67 89.90
CA GLN A 755 -60.64 -100.00 89.21
C GLN A 755 -61.46 -101.05 89.99
N ALA A 756 -62.79 -101.03 89.84
CA ALA A 756 -63.67 -102.07 90.37
C ALA A 756 -63.45 -103.43 89.65
N TYR A 757 -63.24 -104.51 90.40
CA TYR A 757 -62.99 -105.87 89.89
C TYR A 757 -64.08 -106.91 90.29
N ILE A 758 -65.13 -106.48 91.01
CA ILE A 758 -66.21 -107.35 91.52
C ILE A 758 -67.52 -107.04 90.80
N ALA A 759 -68.16 -108.05 90.21
CA ALA A 759 -69.39 -107.90 89.43
C ALA A 759 -70.53 -107.26 90.26
N GLY A 760 -71.16 -106.23 89.71
CA GLY A 760 -72.27 -105.47 90.31
C GLY A 760 -71.86 -104.39 91.33
N LYS A 761 -70.60 -104.33 91.78
CA LYS A 761 -70.10 -103.33 92.77
C LYS A 761 -69.55 -102.07 92.11
N SER A 762 -69.56 -100.96 92.86
CA SER A 762 -68.97 -99.66 92.47
C SER A 762 -67.81 -99.29 93.42
N LEU A 763 -66.81 -98.54 92.94
CA LEU A 763 -65.62 -98.08 93.67
C LEU A 763 -65.39 -96.58 93.44
N ILE A 764 -65.06 -95.84 94.51
CA ILE A 764 -64.53 -94.46 94.44
C ILE A 764 -63.09 -94.49 94.90
N GLY A 765 -62.20 -93.81 94.19
CA GLY A 765 -60.78 -93.70 94.52
C GLY A 765 -60.27 -92.27 94.32
N GLY A 766 -59.13 -91.98 94.94
CA GLY A 766 -58.34 -90.79 94.67
C GLY A 766 -56.90 -91.17 94.37
N GLY A 767 -56.23 -90.38 93.55
CA GLY A 767 -54.82 -90.52 93.21
C GLY A 767 -54.10 -89.18 93.29
N VAL A 768 -52.81 -89.22 93.56
CA VAL A 768 -51.92 -88.05 93.58
C VAL A 768 -50.73 -88.35 92.69
N GLY A 769 -50.32 -87.38 91.89
CA GLY A 769 -49.18 -87.47 90.99
C GLY A 769 -48.29 -86.25 91.14
N THR A 770 -46.98 -86.44 91.09
CA THR A 770 -46.00 -85.34 91.03
C THR A 770 -44.96 -85.67 89.97
N TYR A 771 -44.59 -84.66 89.19
CA TYR A 771 -43.61 -84.76 88.11
C TYR A 771 -42.86 -83.43 87.99
N ASN A 772 -41.53 -83.48 88.09
CA ASN A 772 -40.64 -82.34 87.90
C ASN A 772 -41.04 -81.04 88.64
N GLY A 773 -41.41 -81.13 89.92
CA GLY A 773 -41.76 -79.96 90.74
C GLY A 773 -43.24 -79.59 90.72
N GLU A 774 -43.96 -80.02 89.68
CA GLU A 774 -45.41 -79.89 89.60
C GLU A 774 -46.11 -81.08 90.29
N SER A 775 -47.35 -80.86 90.71
CA SER A 775 -48.18 -81.81 91.44
C SER A 775 -49.63 -81.73 91.00
N ALA A 776 -50.34 -82.86 91.08
CA ALA A 776 -51.75 -82.91 90.76
C ALA A 776 -52.50 -83.95 91.59
N VAL A 777 -53.81 -83.73 91.71
CA VAL A 777 -54.76 -84.57 92.42
C VAL A 777 -55.82 -85.07 91.44
N ALA A 778 -56.19 -86.35 91.56
CA ALA A 778 -57.28 -86.98 90.83
C ALA A 778 -58.32 -87.60 91.76
N ILE A 779 -59.59 -87.54 91.36
CA ILE A 779 -60.73 -88.21 92.02
C ILE A 779 -61.58 -88.89 90.95
N GLY A 780 -62.14 -90.07 91.24
CA GLY A 780 -62.92 -90.80 90.26
C GLY A 780 -63.74 -91.97 90.81
N PHE A 781 -64.64 -92.46 89.94
CA PHE A 781 -65.66 -93.46 90.21
C PHE A 781 -65.57 -94.59 89.17
N SER A 782 -65.72 -95.86 89.57
CA SER A 782 -65.78 -97.00 88.65
C SER A 782 -66.84 -98.03 89.02
N LYS A 783 -67.36 -98.78 88.03
CA LYS A 783 -68.37 -99.82 88.19
C LYS A 783 -68.18 -100.97 87.20
N LEU A 784 -68.35 -102.21 87.66
CA LEU A 784 -68.39 -103.43 86.83
C LEU A 784 -69.85 -103.92 86.70
N SER A 785 -70.31 -104.22 85.48
CA SER A 785 -71.68 -104.67 85.20
C SER A 785 -71.99 -106.01 85.87
N ASN A 786 -73.29 -106.29 86.05
CA ASN A 786 -73.74 -107.47 86.79
C ASN A 786 -73.36 -108.80 86.11
N ASP A 787 -73.21 -108.79 84.79
CA ASP A 787 -72.78 -109.94 83.97
C ASP A 787 -71.26 -110.02 83.79
N GLY A 788 -70.49 -109.12 84.43
CA GLY A 788 -69.03 -109.09 84.39
C GLY A 788 -68.43 -108.56 83.08
N ARG A 789 -69.26 -108.22 82.08
CA ARG A 789 -68.78 -107.90 80.73
C ARG A 789 -68.36 -106.44 80.56
N TRP A 790 -68.94 -105.48 81.28
CA TRP A 790 -68.63 -104.05 81.11
C TRP A 790 -68.03 -103.42 82.35
N VAL A 791 -66.86 -102.79 82.22
CA VAL A 791 -66.28 -101.90 83.25
C VAL A 791 -66.37 -100.45 82.77
N ILE A 792 -66.82 -99.54 83.63
CA ILE A 792 -66.82 -98.09 83.36
C ILE A 792 -66.04 -97.39 84.46
N LYS A 793 -65.18 -96.42 84.10
CA LYS A 793 -64.37 -95.58 84.99
C LYS A 793 -64.49 -94.12 84.56
N VAL A 794 -64.73 -93.21 85.51
CA VAL A 794 -64.79 -91.75 85.32
C VAL A 794 -63.82 -91.08 86.29
N ASN A 795 -63.03 -90.11 85.84
CA ASN A 795 -61.96 -89.45 86.59
C ASN A 795 -61.95 -87.94 86.31
N GLY A 796 -61.57 -87.14 87.30
CA GLY A 796 -61.28 -85.70 87.16
C GLY A 796 -60.02 -85.32 87.92
N THR A 797 -59.30 -84.30 87.43
CA THR A 797 -58.01 -83.82 87.97
C THR A 797 -57.90 -82.31 88.08
N ALA A 798 -57.00 -81.86 88.97
CA ALA A 798 -56.46 -80.50 89.01
C ALA A 798 -54.96 -80.53 89.35
N ASP A 799 -54.17 -79.64 88.75
CA ASP A 799 -52.70 -79.52 88.95
C ASP A 799 -52.25 -78.16 89.52
N THR A 800 -50.95 -78.05 89.83
CA THR A 800 -50.31 -76.90 90.46
C THR A 800 -50.17 -75.67 89.56
N GLN A 801 -50.32 -75.82 88.23
CA GLN A 801 -50.44 -74.70 87.28
C GLN A 801 -51.89 -74.25 87.06
N GLY A 802 -52.83 -74.82 87.82
CA GLY A 802 -54.24 -74.43 87.82
C GLY A 802 -55.06 -75.02 86.68
N ASN A 803 -54.49 -75.96 85.92
CA ASN A 803 -55.20 -76.66 84.86
C ASN A 803 -56.09 -77.77 85.44
N VAL A 804 -57.21 -78.06 84.77
CA VAL A 804 -58.18 -79.09 85.17
C VAL A 804 -58.47 -80.05 84.02
N GLY A 805 -58.63 -81.34 84.34
CA GLY A 805 -58.81 -82.41 83.35
C GLY A 805 -59.89 -83.42 83.75
N GLY A 806 -60.39 -84.19 82.79
CA GLY A 806 -61.37 -85.24 83.04
C GLY A 806 -61.31 -86.36 82.00
N ALA A 807 -61.56 -87.58 82.43
CA ALA A 807 -61.53 -88.77 81.59
C ALA A 807 -62.68 -89.72 81.92
N VAL A 808 -63.20 -90.42 80.91
CA VAL A 808 -64.13 -91.54 81.08
C VAL A 808 -63.70 -92.67 80.16
N GLY A 809 -63.63 -93.89 80.69
CA GLY A 809 -63.31 -95.09 79.95
C GLY A 809 -64.38 -96.16 80.17
N ALA A 810 -64.71 -96.89 79.11
CA ALA A 810 -65.54 -98.09 79.16
C ALA A 810 -64.79 -99.25 78.49
N GLY A 811 -64.71 -100.40 79.16
CA GLY A 811 -64.05 -101.61 78.68
C GLY A 811 -65.02 -102.78 78.64
N PHE A 812 -64.88 -103.63 77.63
CA PHE A 812 -65.70 -104.83 77.45
C PHE A 812 -64.83 -106.09 77.52
N HIS A 813 -65.20 -107.05 78.37
CA HIS A 813 -64.57 -108.37 78.44
C HIS A 813 -65.31 -109.34 77.52
N PHE A 814 -64.55 -110.01 76.66
CA PHE A 814 -64.98 -111.11 75.80
C PHE A 814 -64.06 -112.32 76.05
N ASP A 815 -64.56 -113.50 75.72
CA ASP A 815 -63.86 -114.78 75.98
C ASP A 815 -62.71 -115.04 75.00
#